data_AF-A0A9D7PYK2-F1
#
_entry.id   AF-A0A9D7PYK2-F1
#
_cell.length_a   1.000
_cell.length_b   1.000
_cell.length_c   1.000
_cell.angle_alpha   90.00
_cell.angle_beta   90.00
_cell.angle_gamma   90.00
#
_symmetry.space_group_name_H-M   'P 1'
#
loop_
_entity.id
_entity.type
_entity.pdbx_description
1 polymer ?
#
loop_
_entity_poly.entity_id
_entity_poly.type
_entity_poly.pdbx_seq_one_letter_code
_entity_poly.pdbx_strand_id
1 'polypeptide(L)'
;MKTSFSTKRLSIILLLFTLVLLLCSGSYVLIKAYRPQWLHTPAIATNPATTPILGFVDKLNEEPTDGGKISVLGWAVSKAGIARVELVLNGKLRIPLTIAVPRVDVAQAFPGYPDSGKAGFEGKVDISNRPIELQTLELVVTDKQGGESVLTRRTLPALNAKQTWSDLLKLRGLKRDDVFYFIMATSNIASGGATDVDTIFRPYESDTVKVGIRVPILYLRTTKGRASDYTFDADFPSSHKCGTRTIAEDNLNGVIDYAVKHQLPVLFTLNGGIWADAACDAPEWDINDVLEHDAANLQWNEKNQVMADDYLKNLSGSMDSPELGRSLAFNIYATKNRHYKKRNLQHAASIIRKFATQYPALFIGVTTDPDVYLNPFFEGQQWYDYNPGTLRQFREWLRGSGPYSGRTMAGEPDLSHYKKEKPLTLDNVNALSGHQFKRWEDVDPPRIFSKHINPFWEDAWVAEWEHFRRHLVKLHYDELSQWIGEAGIGKEFIYSAQGFMAPDTLGMPFPIHLNSPVRNSDMGGMSVDGAMPSNGHLGAILYGPSAVNQVRMEESRSLFSVFRKLDPDWAVVEHNTADLRNPKRLANFAEAYRSLRDIHNYGARFISPMAWNGSRGIFAGQAGFVSYTALRDSPLEDAIKTFMISHANLPRRSRLWTFGAGEHADGDSWLPSGSTQGQLAPGKFTLSTVRGAQGSLESPDDIAFQPASYQAIIIKITEPETVTEVGVEGQTSNGEWVTLVATTELSRLQRVSAGLMLPLAGQYADTEFKRIRFNWKAAGGKPMILERIAFYAK
;
A
#
# COMPACT_ATOMS: atom_id res chain seq x y z
N MET A 1 61.08 -34.40 26.63
CA MET A 1 60.91 -33.70 27.93
C MET A 1 59.59 -32.94 27.90
N LYS A 2 58.86 -32.96 29.01
CA LYS A 2 57.43 -32.63 29.14
C LYS A 2 57.05 -31.17 28.80
N THR A 3 55.79 -31.08 28.39
CA THR A 3 54.90 -29.94 28.17
C THR A 3 54.78 -29.00 29.38
N SER A 4 54.84 -27.68 29.16
CA SER A 4 54.34 -26.66 30.10
C SER A 4 54.21 -25.29 29.42
N PHE A 5 53.39 -25.15 28.38
CA PHE A 5 52.97 -23.82 27.87
C PHE A 5 51.63 -23.94 27.15
N SER A 6 50.52 -24.06 27.90
CA SER A 6 49.17 -23.91 27.29
C SER A 6 48.06 -23.53 28.28
N THR A 7 48.28 -23.60 29.59
CA THR A 7 47.18 -23.37 30.56
C THR A 7 46.94 -21.89 30.90
N LYS A 8 47.96 -21.02 30.86
CA LYS A 8 47.79 -19.59 31.21
C LYS A 8 47.02 -18.75 30.17
N ARG A 9 47.11 -19.05 28.86
CA ARG A 9 46.36 -18.32 27.82
C ARG A 9 44.87 -18.70 27.80
N LEU A 10 44.54 -19.96 28.10
CA LEU A 10 43.15 -20.42 28.16
C LEU A 10 42.41 -19.81 29.36
N SER A 11 43.07 -19.65 30.51
CA SER A 11 42.49 -19.03 31.70
C SER A 11 42.22 -17.53 31.53
N ILE A 12 43.06 -16.81 30.76
CA ILE A 12 42.87 -15.37 30.48
C ILE A 12 41.71 -15.16 29.49
N ILE A 13 41.57 -16.03 28.48
CA ILE A 13 40.45 -15.98 27.53
C ILE A 13 39.12 -16.34 28.23
N LEU A 14 39.12 -17.32 29.14
CA LEU A 14 37.92 -17.65 29.93
C LEU A 14 37.52 -16.52 30.89
N LEU A 15 38.49 -15.82 31.50
CA LEU A 15 38.23 -14.67 32.38
C LEU A 15 37.68 -13.46 31.62
N LEU A 16 38.19 -13.19 30.41
CA LEU A 16 37.66 -12.13 29.53
C LEU A 16 36.25 -12.46 29.04
N PHE A 17 35.95 -13.72 28.73
CA PHE A 17 34.60 -14.15 28.38
C PHE A 17 33.61 -14.05 29.55
N THR A 18 34.03 -14.40 30.77
CA THR A 18 33.18 -14.24 31.96
C THR A 18 32.97 -12.77 32.35
N LEU A 19 33.97 -11.90 32.17
CA LEU A 19 33.83 -10.46 32.41
C LEU A 19 32.88 -9.79 31.39
N VAL A 20 32.92 -10.21 30.11
CA VAL A 20 31.98 -9.74 29.06
C VAL A 20 30.56 -10.27 29.32
N LEU A 21 30.40 -11.50 29.81
CA LEU A 21 29.09 -12.05 30.23
C LEU A 21 28.52 -11.36 31.48
N LEU A 22 29.37 -10.93 32.44
CA LEU A 22 28.97 -10.16 33.62
C LEU A 22 28.60 -8.70 33.28
N LEU A 23 29.30 -8.06 32.34
CA LEU A 23 28.96 -6.72 31.84
C LEU A 23 27.70 -6.73 30.95
N CYS A 24 27.47 -7.79 30.17
CA CYS A 24 26.25 -7.97 29.40
C CYS A 24 25.03 -8.30 30.28
N SER A 25 25.21 -9.03 31.39
CA SER A 25 24.12 -9.32 32.33
C SER A 25 23.77 -8.12 33.23
N GLY A 26 24.75 -7.30 33.62
CA GLY A 26 24.50 -6.02 34.30
C GLY A 26 23.72 -5.01 33.42
N SER A 27 24.02 -4.98 32.12
CA SER A 27 23.32 -4.14 31.14
C SER A 27 21.91 -4.67 30.82
N TYR A 28 21.70 -5.99 30.89
CA TYR A 28 20.39 -6.61 30.68
C TYR A 28 19.41 -6.39 31.86
N VAL A 29 19.93 -6.16 33.08
CA VAL A 29 19.11 -5.83 34.26
C VAL A 29 18.68 -4.36 34.27
N LEU A 30 19.50 -3.44 33.76
CA LEU A 30 19.15 -2.02 33.65
C LEU A 30 18.20 -1.70 32.47
N ILE A 31 18.21 -2.51 31.40
CA ILE A 31 17.23 -2.42 30.29
C ILE A 31 15.86 -3.03 30.67
N LYS A 32 15.78 -3.83 31.74
CA LYS A 32 14.53 -4.43 32.22
C LYS A 32 13.61 -3.49 33.01
N ALA A 33 14.08 -2.30 33.39
CA ALA A 33 13.29 -1.34 34.19
C ALA A 33 12.35 -0.43 33.36
N TYR A 34 12.36 -0.52 32.03
CA TYR A 34 11.49 0.27 31.12
C TYR A 34 10.76 -0.59 30.09
N ARG A 35 10.20 -1.74 30.51
CA ARG A 35 9.15 -2.42 29.74
C ARG A 35 7.77 -1.97 30.26
N PRO A 36 6.95 -1.28 29.45
CA PRO A 36 5.53 -1.14 29.76
C PRO A 36 4.85 -2.52 29.74
N GLN A 37 4.07 -2.80 30.79
CA GLN A 37 3.40 -4.08 31.11
C GLN A 37 2.23 -4.43 30.18
N TRP A 38 2.42 -4.50 28.85
CA TRP A 38 1.35 -4.86 27.90
C TRP A 38 1.57 -6.17 27.14
N LEU A 39 2.43 -7.06 27.65
CA LEU A 39 2.55 -8.44 27.16
C LEU A 39 2.03 -9.43 28.20
N HIS A 40 0.72 -9.39 28.41
CA HIS A 40 -0.04 -10.55 28.85
C HIS A 40 -0.98 -10.94 27.72
N THR A 41 -0.46 -11.74 26.79
CA THR A 41 -1.27 -12.59 25.92
C THR A 41 -1.96 -13.61 26.82
N PRO A 42 -3.31 -13.60 26.97
CA PRO A 42 -3.97 -14.77 27.50
C PRO A 42 -3.67 -15.94 26.55
N ALA A 43 -3.29 -17.07 27.12
CA ALA A 43 -3.13 -18.30 26.36
C ALA A 43 -4.47 -18.59 25.65
N ILE A 44 -4.44 -18.64 24.31
CA ILE A 44 -5.55 -19.15 23.53
C ILE A 44 -5.69 -20.62 23.92
N ALA A 45 -6.83 -20.99 24.50
CA ALA A 45 -7.17 -22.37 24.75
C ALA A 45 -7.21 -23.10 23.40
N THR A 46 -6.24 -23.98 23.15
CA THR A 46 -6.28 -24.91 22.03
C THR A 46 -7.34 -25.95 22.33
N ASN A 47 -8.53 -25.82 21.73
CA ASN A 47 -9.50 -26.90 21.70
C ASN A 47 -8.93 -28.07 20.85
N PRO A 48 -9.14 -29.33 21.26
CA PRO A 48 -8.64 -30.49 20.53
C PRO A 48 -9.32 -30.62 19.17
N ALA A 49 -8.58 -31.21 18.22
CA ALA A 49 -8.88 -31.32 16.80
C ALA A 49 -10.30 -31.84 16.47
N THR A 50 -11.21 -30.92 16.13
CA THR A 50 -12.33 -31.19 15.22
C THR A 50 -11.83 -30.98 13.79
N THR A 51 -12.26 -31.82 12.85
CA THR A 51 -11.92 -31.58 11.44
C THR A 51 -12.61 -30.29 10.99
N PRO A 52 -11.93 -29.35 10.31
CA PRO A 52 -12.53 -28.06 9.98
C PRO A 52 -13.76 -28.23 9.08
N ILE A 53 -14.84 -27.52 9.42
CA ILE A 53 -15.97 -27.30 8.51
C ILE A 53 -15.49 -26.36 7.41
N LEU A 54 -15.62 -26.79 6.15
CA LEU A 54 -15.29 -26.00 4.97
C LEU A 54 -16.59 -25.50 4.34
N GLY A 55 -16.56 -24.35 3.69
CA GLY A 55 -17.71 -23.84 2.96
C GLY A 55 -17.45 -22.52 2.27
N PHE A 56 -18.36 -22.15 1.39
CA PHE A 56 -18.33 -20.90 0.65
C PHE A 56 -19.74 -20.33 0.52
N VAL A 57 -19.85 -19.01 0.48
CA VAL A 57 -21.11 -18.28 0.34
C VAL A 57 -21.15 -17.69 -1.07
N ASP A 58 -21.99 -18.25 -1.92
CA ASP A 58 -22.13 -17.81 -3.31
C ASP A 58 -22.91 -16.49 -3.40
N LYS A 59 -23.91 -16.30 -2.54
CA LYS A 59 -24.72 -15.08 -2.47
C LYS A 59 -25.09 -14.74 -1.03
N LEU A 60 -24.88 -13.48 -0.65
CA LEU A 60 -25.37 -12.91 0.61
C LEU A 60 -25.77 -11.45 0.38
N ASN A 61 -26.92 -11.26 -0.24
CA ASN A 61 -27.38 -9.92 -0.62
C ASN A 61 -28.61 -9.53 0.20
N GLU A 62 -28.58 -8.31 0.73
CA GLU A 62 -29.79 -7.55 1.03
C GLU A 62 -30.27 -6.98 -0.29
N GLU A 63 -31.50 -7.28 -0.70
CA GLU A 63 -32.03 -6.72 -1.95
C GLU A 63 -32.49 -5.27 -1.68
N PRO A 64 -31.83 -4.24 -2.25
CA PRO A 64 -32.13 -2.83 -1.95
C PRO A 64 -33.57 -2.43 -2.31
N THR A 65 -34.16 -3.15 -3.26
CA THR A 65 -35.49 -2.92 -3.82
C THR A 65 -36.62 -3.60 -3.03
N ASP A 66 -36.33 -4.46 -2.06
CA ASP A 66 -37.35 -5.37 -1.48
C ASP A 66 -37.56 -5.23 0.04
N GLY A 67 -37.22 -4.06 0.60
CA GLY A 67 -37.74 -3.63 1.90
C GLY A 67 -37.30 -4.46 3.11
N GLY A 68 -36.16 -5.16 3.05
CA GLY A 68 -35.63 -5.97 4.14
C GLY A 68 -35.66 -7.47 3.90
N LYS A 69 -35.41 -7.95 2.68
CA LYS A 69 -35.19 -9.38 2.42
C LYS A 69 -33.71 -9.68 2.18
N ILE A 70 -33.23 -10.74 2.82
CA ILE A 70 -31.86 -11.25 2.70
C ILE A 70 -31.92 -12.58 1.94
N SER A 71 -31.22 -12.66 0.82
CA SER A 71 -31.04 -13.92 0.08
C SER A 71 -29.67 -14.52 0.38
N VAL A 72 -29.67 -15.80 0.75
CA VAL A 72 -28.47 -16.57 1.08
C VAL A 72 -28.38 -17.80 0.18
N LEU A 73 -27.20 -18.05 -0.40
CA LEU A 73 -26.88 -19.28 -1.12
C LEU A 73 -25.41 -19.64 -0.93
N GLY A 74 -25.09 -20.92 -0.85
CA GLY A 74 -23.71 -21.39 -0.71
C GLY A 74 -23.62 -22.90 -0.53
N TRP A 75 -22.46 -23.37 -0.06
CA TRP A 75 -22.24 -24.77 0.28
C TRP A 75 -21.34 -24.93 1.50
N ALA A 76 -21.49 -26.06 2.20
CA ALA A 76 -20.62 -26.43 3.31
C ALA A 76 -20.43 -27.95 3.39
N VAL A 77 -19.24 -28.39 3.83
CA VAL A 77 -18.88 -29.78 4.06
C VAL A 77 -18.13 -29.95 5.39
N SER A 78 -18.35 -31.07 6.06
CA SER A 78 -17.61 -31.51 7.25
C SER A 78 -17.44 -33.02 7.20
N LYS A 79 -16.35 -33.56 7.76
CA LYS A 79 -16.20 -35.02 7.91
C LYS A 79 -17.26 -35.63 8.81
N ALA A 80 -17.85 -34.85 9.71
CA ALA A 80 -19.01 -35.25 10.50
C ALA A 80 -20.34 -35.14 9.74
N GLY A 81 -20.36 -34.51 8.55
CA GLY A 81 -21.57 -34.10 7.85
C GLY A 81 -22.20 -32.84 8.46
N ILE A 82 -22.98 -32.10 7.67
CA ILE A 82 -23.62 -30.85 8.11
C ILE A 82 -24.95 -31.16 8.82
N ALA A 83 -25.20 -30.52 9.96
CA ALA A 83 -26.45 -30.63 10.71
C ALA A 83 -27.41 -29.48 10.42
N ARG A 84 -26.89 -28.24 10.36
CA ARG A 84 -27.68 -27.04 10.04
C ARG A 84 -26.80 -25.90 9.53
N VAL A 85 -27.43 -24.98 8.81
CA VAL A 85 -26.87 -23.68 8.45
C VAL A 85 -27.85 -22.61 8.92
N GLU A 86 -27.36 -21.58 9.60
CA GLU A 86 -28.16 -20.54 10.23
C GLU A 86 -27.66 -19.15 9.83
N LEU A 87 -28.59 -18.27 9.45
CA LEU A 87 -28.34 -16.83 9.36
C LEU A 87 -28.54 -16.21 10.75
N VAL A 88 -27.49 -15.62 11.31
CA VAL A 88 -27.49 -15.03 12.65
C VAL A 88 -27.45 -13.51 12.55
N LEU A 89 -28.47 -12.83 13.07
CA LEU A 89 -28.60 -11.37 13.07
C LEU A 89 -28.31 -10.80 14.46
N ASN A 90 -27.43 -9.80 14.53
CA ASN A 90 -26.99 -9.12 15.76
C ASN A 90 -26.51 -10.08 16.85
N GLY A 91 -25.97 -11.25 16.47
CA GLY A 91 -25.53 -12.32 17.39
C GLY A 91 -26.65 -12.96 18.23
N LYS A 92 -27.91 -12.59 18.01
CA LYS A 92 -29.04 -12.98 18.87
C LYS A 92 -30.06 -13.83 18.12
N LEU A 93 -30.43 -13.42 16.92
CA LEU A 93 -31.51 -14.03 16.16
C LEU A 93 -30.92 -15.03 15.16
N ARG A 94 -31.07 -16.33 15.43
CA ARG A 94 -30.66 -17.40 14.52
C ARG A 94 -31.85 -17.86 13.67
N ILE A 95 -31.69 -17.87 12.36
CA ILE A 95 -32.72 -18.24 11.38
C ILE A 95 -32.18 -19.41 10.56
N PRO A 96 -32.77 -20.61 10.66
CA PRO A 96 -32.29 -21.76 9.91
C PRO A 96 -32.53 -21.59 8.40
N LEU A 97 -31.57 -22.04 7.61
CA LEU A 97 -31.65 -22.10 6.15
C LEU A 97 -31.97 -23.52 5.68
N THR A 98 -32.41 -23.64 4.43
CA THR A 98 -32.57 -24.93 3.78
C THR A 98 -31.20 -25.50 3.47
N ILE A 99 -30.96 -26.76 3.81
CA ILE A 99 -29.73 -27.51 3.50
C ILE A 99 -30.05 -28.66 2.55
N ALA A 100 -29.02 -29.44 2.19
CA ALA A 100 -29.14 -30.57 1.27
C ALA A 100 -29.46 -30.17 -0.19
N VAL A 101 -29.10 -28.96 -0.59
CA VAL A 101 -29.25 -28.47 -1.97
C VAL A 101 -28.21 -29.15 -2.87
N PRO A 102 -28.58 -29.68 -4.05
CA PRO A 102 -27.66 -30.35 -4.95
C PRO A 102 -26.48 -29.48 -5.39
N ARG A 103 -25.26 -30.02 -5.30
CA ARG A 103 -24.00 -29.36 -5.71
C ARG A 103 -23.04 -30.36 -6.35
N VAL A 104 -23.21 -30.59 -7.65
CA VAL A 104 -22.39 -31.56 -8.41
C VAL A 104 -20.92 -31.12 -8.47
N ASP A 105 -20.70 -29.81 -8.59
CA ASP A 105 -19.38 -29.17 -8.54
C ASP A 105 -18.67 -29.45 -7.20
N VAL A 106 -19.38 -29.34 -6.08
CA VAL A 106 -18.82 -29.61 -4.74
C VAL A 106 -18.55 -31.10 -4.55
N ALA A 107 -19.41 -31.98 -5.08
CA ALA A 107 -19.14 -33.43 -5.09
C ALA A 107 -17.85 -33.78 -5.84
N GLN A 108 -17.59 -33.13 -6.97
CA GLN A 108 -16.36 -33.35 -7.75
C GLN A 108 -15.12 -32.82 -7.03
N ALA A 109 -15.21 -31.65 -6.39
CA ALA A 109 -14.10 -31.05 -5.65
C ALA A 109 -13.83 -31.75 -4.31
N PHE A 110 -14.86 -32.30 -3.66
CA PHE A 110 -14.80 -32.89 -2.32
C PHE A 110 -15.42 -34.31 -2.25
N PRO A 111 -14.93 -35.29 -3.05
CA PRO A 111 -15.54 -36.61 -3.13
C PRO A 111 -15.43 -37.41 -1.82
N GLY A 112 -14.43 -37.09 -0.98
CA GLY A 112 -14.20 -37.74 0.31
C GLY A 112 -14.98 -37.15 1.49
N TYR A 113 -15.91 -36.24 1.27
CA TYR A 113 -16.76 -35.64 2.31
C TYR A 113 -18.18 -36.22 2.27
N PRO A 114 -18.78 -36.58 3.41
CA PRO A 114 -20.17 -37.02 3.46
C PRO A 114 -21.10 -35.99 2.82
N ASP A 115 -22.09 -36.48 2.06
CA ASP A 115 -23.14 -35.68 1.45
C ASP A 115 -22.64 -34.54 0.53
N SER A 116 -21.41 -34.60 0.00
CA SER A 116 -20.82 -33.52 -0.81
C SER A 116 -21.64 -33.16 -2.06
N GLY A 117 -22.35 -34.12 -2.66
CA GLY A 117 -23.30 -33.87 -3.75
C GLY A 117 -24.59 -33.14 -3.35
N LYS A 118 -24.82 -32.98 -2.04
CA LYS A 118 -25.92 -32.23 -1.41
C LYS A 118 -25.37 -31.21 -0.41
N ALA A 119 -24.17 -30.68 -0.65
CA ALA A 119 -23.51 -29.75 0.27
C ALA A 119 -24.14 -28.35 0.29
N GLY A 120 -25.08 -28.05 -0.61
CA GLY A 120 -25.62 -26.71 -0.76
C GLY A 120 -26.59 -26.30 0.35
N PHE A 121 -26.66 -25.00 0.60
CA PHE A 121 -27.67 -24.35 1.42
C PHE A 121 -28.26 -23.13 0.72
N GLU A 122 -29.51 -22.79 1.04
CA GLU A 122 -30.19 -21.60 0.53
C GLU A 122 -31.27 -21.07 1.48
N GLY A 123 -31.59 -19.78 1.36
CA GLY A 123 -32.79 -19.23 1.98
C GLY A 123 -33.08 -17.78 1.59
N LYS A 124 -34.34 -17.39 1.77
CA LYS A 124 -34.81 -16.00 1.66
C LYS A 124 -35.42 -15.60 2.99
N VAL A 125 -34.80 -14.66 3.68
CA VAL A 125 -35.17 -14.23 5.02
C VAL A 125 -35.77 -12.83 4.96
N ASP A 126 -37.02 -12.70 5.38
CA ASP A 126 -37.70 -11.41 5.47
C ASP A 126 -37.55 -10.80 6.88
N ILE A 127 -36.89 -9.64 6.94
CA ILE A 127 -36.68 -8.82 8.12
C ILE A 127 -37.43 -7.48 8.06
N SER A 128 -38.22 -7.23 7.01
CA SER A 128 -38.96 -5.97 6.78
C SER A 128 -39.85 -5.55 7.97
N ASN A 129 -40.48 -6.52 8.62
CA ASN A 129 -41.39 -6.29 9.75
C ASN A 129 -40.71 -6.35 11.12
N ARG A 130 -39.37 -6.36 11.15
CA ARG A 130 -38.62 -6.45 12.39
C ARG A 130 -37.96 -5.09 12.67
N PRO A 131 -38.24 -4.44 13.81
CA PRO A 131 -37.55 -3.22 14.23
C PRO A 131 -36.14 -3.58 14.74
N ILE A 132 -35.35 -4.22 13.89
CA ILE A 132 -33.97 -4.56 14.17
C ILE A 132 -33.14 -3.54 13.39
N GLU A 133 -32.45 -2.65 14.10
CA GLU A 133 -31.31 -1.98 13.52
C GLU A 133 -30.26 -3.06 13.24
N LEU A 134 -30.22 -3.54 12.00
CA LEU A 134 -29.31 -4.61 11.60
C LEU A 134 -27.88 -4.04 11.63
N GLN A 135 -27.06 -4.57 12.52
CA GLN A 135 -25.66 -4.16 12.70
C GLN A 135 -24.71 -5.29 12.34
N THR A 136 -25.06 -6.54 12.65
CA THR A 136 -24.28 -7.71 12.24
C THR A 136 -25.15 -8.79 11.63
N LEU A 137 -24.57 -9.49 10.66
CA LEU A 137 -25.14 -10.61 9.95
C LEU A 137 -24.04 -11.67 9.80
N GLU A 138 -24.29 -12.89 10.25
CA GLU A 138 -23.34 -13.99 10.25
C GLU A 138 -23.97 -15.23 9.65
N LEU A 139 -23.19 -16.01 8.91
CA LEU A 139 -23.63 -17.32 8.43
C LEU A 139 -22.89 -18.40 9.21
N VAL A 140 -23.61 -19.12 10.08
CA VAL A 140 -23.05 -20.15 10.96
C VAL A 140 -23.44 -21.52 10.45
N VAL A 141 -22.46 -22.41 10.31
CA VAL A 141 -22.66 -23.82 9.98
C VAL A 141 -22.35 -24.65 11.20
N THR A 142 -23.24 -25.59 11.53
CA THR A 142 -23.02 -26.58 12.58
C THR A 142 -22.96 -27.97 11.97
N ASP A 143 -21.93 -28.74 12.31
CA ASP A 143 -21.81 -30.14 11.92
C ASP A 143 -22.58 -31.09 12.85
N LYS A 144 -22.69 -32.37 12.46
CA LYS A 144 -23.43 -33.39 13.26
C LYS A 144 -22.75 -33.75 14.58
N GLN A 145 -21.50 -33.34 14.82
CA GLN A 145 -20.81 -33.49 16.11
C GLN A 145 -20.94 -32.24 16.99
N GLY A 146 -21.61 -31.19 16.51
CA GLY A 146 -21.82 -29.94 17.25
C GLY A 146 -20.71 -28.91 17.08
N GLY A 147 -19.72 -29.15 16.19
CA GLY A 147 -18.76 -28.14 15.81
C GLY A 147 -19.46 -27.00 15.06
N GLU A 148 -19.16 -25.74 15.39
CA GLU A 148 -19.66 -24.57 14.67
C GLU A 148 -18.52 -23.88 13.89
N SER A 149 -18.84 -23.33 12.73
CA SER A 149 -17.95 -22.47 11.93
C SER A 149 -18.74 -21.32 11.32
N VAL A 150 -18.18 -20.12 11.36
CA VAL A 150 -18.73 -18.93 10.71
C VAL A 150 -18.17 -18.86 9.29
N LEU A 151 -19.03 -19.01 8.27
CA LEU A 151 -18.62 -18.93 6.86
C LEU A 151 -18.41 -17.49 6.37
N THR A 152 -19.13 -16.54 6.97
CA THR A 152 -18.96 -15.10 6.70
C THR A 152 -19.61 -14.27 7.79
N ARG A 153 -19.11 -13.04 7.96
CA ARG A 153 -19.64 -12.02 8.85
C ARG A 153 -19.70 -10.69 8.11
N ARG A 154 -20.89 -10.08 8.08
CA ARG A 154 -21.11 -8.72 7.59
C ARG A 154 -21.51 -7.83 8.75
N THR A 155 -20.81 -6.73 8.90
CA THR A 155 -21.23 -5.61 9.76
C THR A 155 -21.91 -4.57 8.86
N LEU A 156 -22.83 -3.77 9.40
CA LEU A 156 -23.40 -2.60 8.73
C LEU A 156 -23.15 -1.35 9.59
N PRO A 157 -23.01 -0.16 8.97
CA PRO A 157 -22.91 1.07 9.74
C PRO A 157 -24.20 1.31 10.54
N ALA A 158 -24.07 1.75 11.79
CA ALA A 158 -25.22 2.19 12.59
C ALA A 158 -25.96 3.36 11.90
N LEU A 159 -27.23 3.55 12.24
CA LEU A 159 -28.02 4.65 11.71
C LEU A 159 -27.32 5.99 11.98
N ASN A 160 -27.23 6.85 10.97
CA ASN A 160 -26.57 8.15 11.02
C ASN A 160 -25.05 8.14 11.31
N ALA A 161 -24.39 6.97 11.37
CA ALA A 161 -22.95 6.89 11.65
C ALA A 161 -22.07 7.71 10.66
N LYS A 162 -22.59 7.96 9.45
CA LYS A 162 -21.94 8.72 8.38
C LYS A 162 -22.23 10.23 8.38
N GLN A 163 -22.99 10.74 9.37
CA GLN A 163 -23.43 12.15 9.41
C GLN A 163 -22.49 13.09 10.17
N THR A 164 -21.41 12.57 10.77
CA THR A 164 -20.49 13.31 11.66
C THR A 164 -20.02 14.64 11.07
N TRP A 165 -19.71 14.68 9.77
CA TRP A 165 -19.13 15.84 9.08
C TRP A 165 -20.08 16.52 8.07
N SER A 166 -21.32 16.03 7.96
CA SER A 166 -22.23 16.41 6.88
C SER A 166 -22.68 17.87 6.94
N ASP A 167 -22.85 18.44 8.13
CA ASP A 167 -23.22 19.84 8.31
C ASP A 167 -22.11 20.78 7.79
N LEU A 168 -20.87 20.49 8.13
CA LEU A 168 -19.70 21.23 7.66
C LEU A 168 -19.48 21.07 6.16
N LEU A 169 -19.55 19.85 5.63
CA LEU A 169 -19.37 19.62 4.19
C LEU A 169 -20.45 20.34 3.38
N LYS A 170 -21.70 20.31 3.85
CA LYS A 170 -22.82 21.00 3.20
C LYS A 170 -22.59 22.51 3.14
N LEU A 171 -22.05 23.11 4.20
CA LEU A 171 -21.71 24.54 4.23
C LEU A 171 -20.54 24.88 3.31
N ARG A 172 -19.51 24.04 3.26
CA ARG A 172 -18.30 24.24 2.46
C ARG A 172 -18.52 23.97 0.96
N GLY A 173 -19.39 23.03 0.63
CA GLY A 173 -19.53 22.45 -0.70
C GLY A 173 -18.50 21.35 -0.97
N LEU A 174 -18.92 20.32 -1.71
CA LEU A 174 -18.07 19.22 -2.16
C LEU A 174 -17.24 19.65 -3.38
N LYS A 175 -15.93 19.42 -3.32
CA LYS A 175 -14.99 19.56 -4.43
C LYS A 175 -14.56 18.16 -4.87
N ARG A 176 -14.18 18.00 -6.15
CA ARG A 176 -13.66 16.72 -6.67
C ARG A 176 -12.46 16.21 -5.87
N ASP A 177 -11.60 17.13 -5.42
CA ASP A 177 -10.39 16.84 -4.65
C ASP A 177 -10.65 16.23 -3.27
N ASP A 178 -11.88 16.39 -2.76
CA ASP A 178 -12.25 15.96 -1.42
C ASP A 178 -12.51 14.46 -1.33
N VAL A 179 -12.60 13.76 -2.46
CA VAL A 179 -12.91 12.33 -2.51
C VAL A 179 -11.64 11.51 -2.29
N PHE A 180 -11.67 10.66 -1.26
CA PHE A 180 -10.69 9.61 -1.02
C PHE A 180 -11.25 8.26 -1.49
N TYR A 181 -10.46 7.51 -2.25
CA TYR A 181 -10.90 6.22 -2.80
C TYR A 181 -10.21 5.04 -2.10
N PHE A 182 -11.00 4.02 -1.79
CA PHE A 182 -10.51 2.66 -1.61
C PHE A 182 -10.70 1.88 -2.92
N ILE A 183 -9.60 1.49 -3.54
CA ILE A 183 -9.60 0.94 -4.90
C ILE A 183 -9.17 -0.52 -4.82
N MET A 184 -10.10 -1.46 -4.88
CA MET A 184 -9.72 -2.86 -4.65
C MET A 184 -9.05 -3.41 -5.90
N ALA A 185 -7.81 -3.90 -5.77
CA ALA A 185 -7.10 -4.53 -6.87
C ALA A 185 -7.69 -5.91 -7.16
N THR A 186 -8.18 -6.10 -8.39
CA THR A 186 -8.87 -7.32 -8.81
C THR A 186 -8.68 -7.58 -10.32
N SER A 187 -9.10 -8.76 -10.79
CA SER A 187 -9.14 -9.16 -12.20
C SER A 187 -10.38 -10.01 -12.47
N ASN A 188 -10.50 -10.51 -13.70
CA ASN A 188 -11.58 -11.37 -14.16
C ASN A 188 -12.95 -10.69 -13.99
N ILE A 189 -13.00 -9.42 -14.40
CA ILE A 189 -14.12 -8.51 -14.25
C ILE A 189 -15.37 -9.05 -14.94
N ALA A 190 -15.22 -9.58 -16.16
CA ALA A 190 -16.33 -10.17 -16.91
C ALA A 190 -16.97 -11.36 -16.19
N SER A 191 -16.23 -12.08 -15.34
CA SER A 191 -16.72 -13.21 -14.54
C SER A 191 -17.11 -12.82 -13.12
N GLY A 192 -17.19 -11.52 -12.81
CA GLY A 192 -17.65 -11.03 -11.51
C GLY A 192 -16.55 -10.79 -10.48
N GLY A 193 -15.27 -10.66 -10.87
CA GLY A 193 -14.17 -10.37 -9.94
C GLY A 193 -14.30 -9.06 -9.14
N ALA A 194 -15.22 -8.17 -9.54
CA ALA A 194 -15.55 -6.93 -8.82
C ALA A 194 -16.84 -7.00 -7.97
N THR A 195 -17.49 -8.17 -7.88
CA THR A 195 -18.80 -8.32 -7.19
C THR A 195 -18.76 -7.88 -5.73
N ASP A 196 -17.69 -8.24 -5.00
CA ASP A 196 -17.55 -7.89 -3.59
C ASP A 196 -17.44 -6.37 -3.37
N VAL A 197 -16.78 -5.66 -4.28
CA VAL A 197 -16.69 -4.19 -4.24
C VAL A 197 -18.07 -3.58 -4.43
N ASP A 198 -18.82 -4.10 -5.39
CA ASP A 198 -20.15 -3.60 -5.75
C ASP A 198 -21.24 -3.93 -4.71
N THR A 199 -21.00 -4.86 -3.79
CA THR A 199 -22.02 -5.31 -2.84
C THR A 199 -21.67 -5.05 -1.38
N ILE A 200 -20.41 -5.21 -0.98
CA ILE A 200 -20.01 -5.26 0.44
C ILE A 200 -19.65 -3.87 0.96
N PHE A 201 -18.92 -3.07 0.17
CA PHE A 201 -18.45 -1.76 0.59
C PHE A 201 -19.40 -0.60 0.24
N ARG A 202 -20.30 -0.76 -0.74
CA ARG A 202 -21.28 0.27 -1.15
C ARG A 202 -22.05 0.91 0.01
N PRO A 203 -22.56 0.18 1.03
CA PRO A 203 -23.28 0.79 2.15
C PRO A 203 -22.45 1.78 2.97
N TYR A 204 -21.12 1.70 2.88
CA TYR A 204 -20.19 2.54 3.61
C TYR A 204 -19.78 3.80 2.86
N GLU A 205 -20.09 3.92 1.56
CA GLU A 205 -19.73 5.10 0.77
C GLU A 205 -20.39 6.38 1.31
N SER A 206 -19.73 7.51 1.07
CA SER A 206 -20.19 8.87 1.35
C SER A 206 -19.78 9.81 0.22
N ASP A 207 -20.07 11.10 0.34
CA ASP A 207 -19.71 12.07 -0.70
C ASP A 207 -18.18 12.24 -0.85
N THR A 208 -17.42 11.98 0.21
CA THR A 208 -15.95 12.14 0.25
C THR A 208 -15.17 10.83 0.39
N VAL A 209 -15.84 9.70 0.57
CA VAL A 209 -15.18 8.39 0.64
C VAL A 209 -15.92 7.40 -0.24
N LYS A 210 -15.24 6.91 -1.27
CA LYS A 210 -15.82 6.04 -2.30
C LYS A 210 -15.00 4.77 -2.50
N VAL A 211 -15.62 3.78 -3.14
CA VAL A 211 -14.92 2.57 -3.59
C VAL A 211 -14.79 2.50 -5.10
N GLY A 212 -13.77 1.80 -5.56
CA GLY A 212 -13.53 1.53 -6.97
C GLY A 212 -12.72 0.25 -7.15
N ILE A 213 -12.30 -0.01 -8.38
CA ILE A 213 -11.45 -1.16 -8.73
C ILE A 213 -10.18 -0.72 -9.44
N ARG A 214 -9.10 -1.46 -9.22
CA ARG A 214 -7.85 -1.35 -9.97
C ARG A 214 -7.69 -2.61 -10.79
N VAL A 215 -7.52 -2.46 -12.10
CA VAL A 215 -7.40 -3.60 -13.04
C VAL A 215 -6.17 -3.38 -13.94
N PRO A 216 -5.29 -4.39 -14.10
CA PRO A 216 -4.18 -4.29 -15.03
C PRO A 216 -4.64 -4.43 -16.49
N ILE A 217 -4.04 -3.62 -17.35
CA ILE A 217 -4.18 -3.68 -18.80
C ILE A 217 -2.78 -3.99 -19.37
N LEU A 218 -2.60 -5.22 -19.82
CA LEU A 218 -1.32 -5.77 -20.25
C LEU A 218 -1.02 -5.35 -21.70
N TYR A 219 -0.66 -4.09 -21.93
CA TYR A 219 -0.70 -3.47 -23.27
C TYR A 219 0.40 -3.95 -24.24
N LEU A 220 1.44 -4.63 -23.75
CA LEU A 220 2.42 -5.33 -24.59
C LEU A 220 1.96 -6.77 -24.93
N ARG A 221 1.14 -7.37 -24.08
CA ARG A 221 0.71 -8.77 -24.20
C ARG A 221 -0.59 -8.96 -24.98
N THR A 222 -1.51 -8.03 -24.79
CA THR A 222 -2.84 -8.06 -25.41
C THR A 222 -2.81 -7.31 -26.75
N THR A 223 -2.25 -7.95 -27.78
CA THR A 223 -2.10 -7.35 -29.11
C THR A 223 -2.84 -8.13 -30.20
N LYS A 224 -3.02 -7.49 -31.36
CA LYS A 224 -3.57 -8.11 -32.58
C LYS A 224 -2.61 -9.07 -33.28
N GLY A 225 -1.47 -9.35 -32.66
CA GLY A 225 -0.45 -10.29 -33.11
C GLY A 225 0.39 -9.82 -34.30
N ARG A 226 1.26 -10.72 -34.76
CA ARG A 226 2.31 -10.44 -35.75
C ARG A 226 1.82 -9.81 -37.06
N ALA A 227 0.67 -10.26 -37.58
CA ALA A 227 0.12 -9.77 -38.85
C ALA A 227 -0.31 -8.28 -38.78
N SER A 228 -0.58 -7.79 -37.57
CA SER A 228 -0.95 -6.40 -37.29
C SER A 228 0.18 -5.64 -36.60
N ASP A 229 1.43 -6.08 -36.78
CA ASP A 229 2.61 -5.48 -36.15
C ASP A 229 2.44 -5.31 -34.63
N TYR A 230 1.77 -6.26 -33.97
CA TYR A 230 1.53 -6.28 -32.53
C TYR A 230 0.87 -5.01 -31.96
N THR A 231 0.01 -4.33 -32.73
CA THR A 231 -0.77 -3.20 -32.20
C THR A 231 -1.67 -3.66 -31.05
N PHE A 232 -1.72 -2.88 -29.97
CA PHE A 232 -2.59 -3.13 -28.81
C PHE A 232 -4.05 -3.41 -29.23
N ASP A 233 -4.64 -4.44 -28.61
CA ASP A 233 -6.02 -4.86 -28.80
C ASP A 233 -6.85 -4.62 -27.53
N ALA A 234 -7.76 -3.65 -27.59
CA ALA A 234 -8.61 -3.29 -26.46
C ALA A 234 -9.73 -4.31 -26.19
N ASP A 235 -10.00 -5.19 -27.14
CA ASP A 235 -11.04 -6.24 -27.09
C ASP A 235 -10.43 -7.65 -27.03
N PHE A 236 -9.19 -7.76 -26.53
CA PHE A 236 -8.44 -9.01 -26.51
C PHE A 236 -9.27 -10.19 -25.95
N PRO A 237 -9.46 -11.28 -26.71
CA PRO A 237 -10.30 -12.39 -26.27
C PRO A 237 -9.68 -13.22 -25.14
N SER A 238 -10.43 -13.44 -24.05
CA SER A 238 -10.02 -14.35 -22.96
C SER A 238 -9.97 -15.83 -23.38
N SER A 239 -10.42 -16.16 -24.60
CA SER A 239 -10.24 -17.47 -25.22
C SER A 239 -8.81 -17.73 -25.69
N HIS A 240 -7.97 -16.70 -25.85
CA HIS A 240 -6.55 -16.90 -26.16
C HIS A 240 -5.83 -17.51 -24.96
N LYS A 241 -5.21 -18.66 -25.19
CA LYS A 241 -4.58 -19.47 -24.16
C LYS A 241 -3.17 -19.86 -24.57
N CYS A 242 -2.32 -20.01 -23.57
CA CYS A 242 -1.05 -20.67 -23.69
C CYS A 242 -1.11 -21.95 -22.82
N GLY A 243 -1.08 -23.11 -23.48
CA GLY A 243 -1.46 -24.37 -22.86
C GLY A 243 -2.89 -24.32 -22.29
N THR A 244 -3.04 -24.57 -21.00
CA THR A 244 -4.34 -24.49 -20.30
C THR A 244 -4.63 -23.12 -19.70
N ARG A 245 -3.64 -22.20 -19.67
CA ARG A 245 -3.73 -20.90 -19.02
C ARG A 245 -4.23 -19.83 -19.98
N THR A 246 -5.12 -18.97 -19.51
CA THR A 246 -5.57 -17.78 -20.25
C THR A 246 -4.45 -16.74 -20.29
N ILE A 247 -4.24 -16.12 -21.45
CA ILE A 247 -3.18 -15.09 -21.62
C ILE A 247 -3.52 -13.83 -20.83
N ALA A 248 -4.74 -13.32 -20.96
CA ALA A 248 -5.25 -12.20 -20.18
C ALA A 248 -6.72 -12.44 -19.82
N GLU A 249 -7.05 -12.30 -18.53
CA GLU A 249 -8.42 -12.50 -18.04
C GLU A 249 -9.34 -11.33 -18.41
N ASP A 250 -8.77 -10.12 -18.51
CA ASP A 250 -9.46 -8.87 -18.77
C ASP A 250 -8.95 -8.20 -20.04
N ASN A 251 -9.83 -7.42 -20.66
CA ASN A 251 -9.49 -6.49 -21.74
C ASN A 251 -10.05 -5.09 -21.43
N LEU A 252 -9.49 -4.07 -22.06
CA LEU A 252 -9.76 -2.67 -21.71
C LEU A 252 -11.23 -2.29 -21.90
N ASN A 253 -11.83 -2.65 -23.02
CA ASN A 253 -13.23 -2.29 -23.29
C ASN A 253 -14.20 -3.04 -22.35
N GLY A 254 -13.94 -4.31 -22.04
CA GLY A 254 -14.74 -5.07 -21.08
C GLY A 254 -14.70 -4.48 -19.67
N VAL A 255 -13.53 -3.97 -19.24
CA VAL A 255 -13.42 -3.25 -17.96
C VAL A 255 -14.20 -1.94 -17.99
N ILE A 256 -14.10 -1.17 -19.08
CA ILE A 256 -14.87 0.07 -19.27
C ILE A 256 -16.37 -0.20 -19.24
N ASP A 257 -16.85 -1.19 -19.99
CA ASP A 257 -18.26 -1.56 -20.06
C ASP A 257 -18.80 -1.97 -18.69
N TYR A 258 -18.03 -2.77 -17.95
CA TYR A 258 -18.38 -3.14 -16.58
C TYR A 258 -18.48 -1.91 -15.67
N ALA A 259 -17.47 -1.03 -15.71
CA ALA A 259 -17.43 0.18 -14.90
C ALA A 259 -18.64 1.09 -15.16
N VAL A 260 -19.00 1.29 -16.43
CA VAL A 260 -20.16 2.08 -16.83
C VAL A 260 -21.45 1.41 -16.37
N LYS A 261 -21.61 0.10 -16.61
CA LYS A 261 -22.80 -0.65 -16.24
C LYS A 261 -23.05 -0.65 -14.72
N HIS A 262 -21.99 -0.81 -13.92
CA HIS A 262 -22.07 -0.92 -12.47
C HIS A 262 -21.82 0.41 -11.74
N GLN A 263 -21.61 1.52 -12.48
CA GLN A 263 -21.24 2.83 -11.92
C GLN A 263 -20.09 2.68 -10.91
N LEU A 264 -19.05 1.95 -11.30
CA LEU A 264 -17.91 1.61 -10.46
C LEU A 264 -16.67 2.36 -10.95
N PRO A 265 -16.11 3.29 -10.15
CA PRO A 265 -14.88 4.01 -10.51
C PRO A 265 -13.68 3.07 -10.72
N VAL A 266 -12.82 3.40 -11.68
CA VAL A 266 -11.68 2.57 -12.09
C VAL A 266 -10.37 3.35 -12.09
N LEU A 267 -9.33 2.68 -11.59
CA LEU A 267 -7.92 3.00 -11.78
C LEU A 267 -7.32 1.97 -12.75
N PHE A 268 -6.81 2.40 -13.90
CA PHE A 268 -6.22 1.48 -14.88
C PHE A 268 -4.72 1.34 -14.64
N THR A 269 -4.24 0.13 -14.38
CA THR A 269 -2.80 -0.13 -14.33
C THR A 269 -2.33 -0.49 -15.73
N LEU A 270 -1.70 0.45 -16.43
CA LEU A 270 -1.09 0.21 -17.74
C LEU A 270 0.24 -0.50 -17.53
N ASN A 271 0.23 -1.83 -17.67
CA ASN A 271 1.38 -2.68 -17.34
C ASN A 271 2.05 -3.24 -18.61
N GLY A 272 3.30 -2.85 -18.83
CA GLY A 272 4.22 -3.46 -19.78
C GLY A 272 5.60 -3.64 -19.15
N GLY A 273 5.63 -3.83 -17.82
CA GLY A 273 6.82 -4.11 -17.03
C GLY A 273 6.96 -5.61 -16.73
N ILE A 274 7.85 -5.96 -15.82
CA ILE A 274 8.22 -7.36 -15.53
C ILE A 274 7.05 -8.22 -15.03
N TRP A 275 6.05 -7.61 -14.40
CA TRP A 275 4.86 -8.31 -13.93
C TRP A 275 3.77 -8.49 -15.01
N ALA A 276 3.95 -7.91 -16.20
CA ALA A 276 3.08 -8.19 -17.35
C ALA A 276 3.46 -9.51 -18.05
N ASP A 277 4.67 -9.98 -17.75
CA ASP A 277 5.29 -11.10 -18.41
C ASP A 277 4.58 -12.42 -18.12
N ALA A 278 4.44 -13.22 -19.16
CA ALA A 278 3.54 -14.35 -19.19
C ALA A 278 4.07 -15.53 -18.39
N ALA A 279 3.17 -16.32 -17.80
CA ALA A 279 3.55 -17.58 -17.21
C ALA A 279 3.97 -18.68 -18.23
N CYS A 280 3.95 -18.34 -19.52
CA CYS A 280 4.38 -19.15 -20.66
C CYS A 280 4.32 -18.37 -21.99
N ASP A 281 5.21 -18.72 -22.92
CA ASP A 281 5.36 -18.12 -24.26
C ASP A 281 4.10 -18.16 -25.14
N ALA A 282 3.68 -17.00 -25.62
CA ALA A 282 2.67 -16.76 -26.64
C ALA A 282 3.08 -15.69 -27.68
N PRO A 283 4.24 -15.82 -28.38
CA PRO A 283 4.79 -14.82 -29.31
C PRO A 283 3.93 -14.54 -30.57
N GLU A 284 2.85 -15.29 -30.76
CA GLU A 284 1.82 -14.99 -31.75
C GLU A 284 1.10 -13.68 -31.42
N TRP A 285 0.88 -13.41 -30.13
CA TRP A 285 0.08 -12.29 -29.60
C TRP A 285 0.87 -11.38 -28.68
N ASP A 286 1.83 -11.91 -27.93
CA ASP A 286 2.62 -11.16 -26.97
C ASP A 286 3.89 -10.58 -27.65
N ILE A 287 4.03 -9.25 -27.64
CA ILE A 287 5.25 -8.63 -28.16
C ILE A 287 6.40 -8.70 -27.16
N ASN A 288 6.12 -8.92 -25.87
CA ASN A 288 7.15 -9.06 -24.84
C ASN A 288 8.04 -10.26 -25.17
N ASP A 289 7.46 -11.44 -25.35
CA ASP A 289 8.16 -12.69 -25.70
C ASP A 289 9.01 -12.53 -26.98
N VAL A 290 8.48 -11.80 -27.96
CA VAL A 290 9.18 -11.56 -29.24
C VAL A 290 10.39 -10.66 -29.05
N LEU A 291 10.27 -9.63 -28.20
CA LEU A 291 11.38 -8.74 -27.86
C LEU A 291 12.44 -9.49 -27.07
N GLU A 292 12.02 -10.43 -26.22
CA GLU A 292 12.89 -11.24 -25.36
C GLU A 292 13.71 -12.28 -26.13
N HIS A 293 13.35 -12.62 -27.37
CA HIS A 293 14.23 -13.44 -28.21
C HIS A 293 15.56 -12.76 -28.61
N ASP A 294 15.63 -11.43 -28.57
CA ASP A 294 16.82 -10.66 -28.95
C ASP A 294 17.55 -10.17 -27.70
N ALA A 295 18.76 -10.72 -27.45
CA ALA A 295 19.57 -10.37 -26.29
C ALA A 295 19.89 -8.86 -26.20
N ALA A 296 19.88 -8.13 -27.32
CA ALA A 296 20.09 -6.68 -27.31
C ALA A 296 18.98 -5.90 -26.61
N ASN A 297 17.78 -6.48 -26.49
CA ASN A 297 16.63 -5.87 -25.82
C ASN A 297 16.57 -6.15 -24.31
N LEU A 298 17.50 -6.93 -23.77
CA LEU A 298 17.39 -7.49 -22.42
C LEU A 298 18.39 -6.90 -21.46
N GLN A 299 18.09 -6.99 -20.16
CA GLN A 299 19.04 -6.67 -19.11
C GLN A 299 20.12 -7.75 -18.99
N TRP A 300 21.38 -7.32 -18.89
CA TRP A 300 22.54 -8.21 -18.73
C TRP A 300 23.10 -8.08 -17.33
N ASN A 301 23.57 -9.18 -16.75
CA ASN A 301 24.25 -9.15 -15.47
C ASN A 301 25.71 -8.64 -15.60
N GLU A 302 26.40 -8.45 -14.49
CA GLU A 302 27.79 -7.97 -14.41
C GLU A 302 28.81 -8.89 -15.08
N LYS A 303 28.40 -10.10 -15.48
CA LYS A 303 29.19 -11.08 -16.23
C LYS A 303 28.90 -11.05 -17.73
N ASN A 304 28.13 -10.07 -18.21
CA ASN A 304 27.65 -9.94 -19.60
C ASN A 304 26.78 -11.11 -20.05
N GLN A 305 25.94 -11.63 -19.16
CA GLN A 305 25.03 -12.74 -19.43
C GLN A 305 23.59 -12.28 -19.32
N VAL A 306 22.76 -12.82 -20.22
CA VAL A 306 21.30 -12.75 -20.12
C VAL A 306 20.83 -14.04 -19.47
N MET A 307 19.96 -13.93 -18.46
CA MET A 307 19.40 -15.10 -17.77
C MET A 307 18.23 -15.70 -18.55
N ALA A 308 17.98 -16.98 -18.30
CA ALA A 308 16.80 -17.67 -18.81
C ALA A 308 15.54 -17.26 -18.04
N ASP A 309 14.39 -17.45 -18.68
CA ASP A 309 13.08 -17.03 -18.20
C ASP A 309 12.67 -17.67 -16.87
N ASP A 310 12.81 -18.99 -16.78
CA ASP A 310 12.34 -19.76 -15.63
C ASP A 310 13.33 -19.79 -14.44
N TYR A 311 14.39 -18.98 -14.49
CA TYR A 311 15.50 -19.03 -13.52
C TYR A 311 15.04 -18.73 -12.08
N LEU A 312 14.00 -17.92 -11.91
CA LEU A 312 13.53 -17.42 -10.60
C LEU A 312 12.13 -17.89 -10.20
N LYS A 313 11.62 -18.98 -10.79
CA LYS A 313 10.27 -19.52 -10.57
C LYS A 313 9.83 -19.85 -9.13
N ASN A 314 10.72 -19.74 -8.14
CA ASN A 314 10.47 -20.12 -6.73
C ASN A 314 10.38 -18.91 -5.76
N LEU A 315 10.32 -17.67 -6.24
CA LEU A 315 10.21 -16.48 -5.37
C LEU A 315 8.77 -16.26 -4.85
N SER A 316 8.63 -15.63 -3.69
CA SER A 316 7.29 -15.31 -3.14
C SER A 316 6.59 -14.26 -3.99
N GLY A 317 5.33 -14.50 -4.37
CA GLY A 317 4.62 -13.67 -5.35
C GLY A 317 4.97 -13.99 -6.81
N SER A 318 6.02 -14.78 -7.04
CA SER A 318 6.27 -15.45 -8.31
C SER A 318 5.44 -16.73 -8.35
N MET A 319 4.69 -16.94 -9.42
CA MET A 319 4.24 -18.28 -9.81
C MET A 319 5.40 -19.02 -10.50
N ASP A 320 5.15 -20.24 -11.02
CA ASP A 320 6.11 -20.95 -11.88
C ASP A 320 6.68 -20.09 -13.04
N SER A 321 6.01 -18.99 -13.37
CA SER A 321 6.52 -17.87 -14.15
C SER A 321 5.61 -16.65 -13.89
N PRO A 322 6.15 -15.59 -13.29
CA PRO A 322 6.73 -14.50 -14.06
C PRO A 322 8.20 -14.76 -14.33
N GLU A 323 8.65 -14.42 -15.52
CA GLU A 323 10.01 -14.68 -15.99
C GLU A 323 10.99 -13.65 -15.39
N LEU A 324 10.92 -13.48 -14.06
CA LEU A 324 11.63 -12.43 -13.30
C LEU A 324 13.15 -12.45 -13.51
N GLY A 325 13.71 -13.53 -14.07
CA GLY A 325 15.10 -13.64 -14.46
C GLY A 325 15.46 -12.87 -15.74
N ARG A 326 14.54 -12.79 -16.70
CA ARG A 326 14.70 -12.12 -17.99
C ARG A 326 13.86 -10.84 -17.99
N SER A 327 14.42 -9.74 -18.45
CA SER A 327 13.69 -8.47 -18.41
C SER A 327 14.15 -7.56 -19.53
N LEU A 328 13.23 -6.81 -20.11
CA LEU A 328 13.54 -5.78 -21.08
C LEU A 328 14.46 -4.70 -20.48
N ALA A 329 15.46 -4.27 -21.24
CA ALA A 329 16.36 -3.18 -20.89
C ALA A 329 15.69 -1.81 -21.00
N PHE A 330 16.05 -0.89 -20.10
CA PHE A 330 15.54 0.49 -20.07
C PHE A 330 16.41 1.50 -20.82
N ASN A 331 17.57 1.10 -21.33
CA ASN A 331 18.42 2.03 -22.06
C ASN A 331 17.73 2.52 -23.35
N ILE A 332 18.03 3.76 -23.72
CA ILE A 332 17.35 4.41 -24.86
C ILE A 332 17.71 3.79 -26.22
N TYR A 333 18.75 2.96 -26.27
CA TYR A 333 19.22 2.25 -27.46
C TYR A 333 18.49 0.93 -27.70
N ALA A 334 17.72 0.44 -26.73
CA ALA A 334 16.71 -0.61 -26.92
C ALA A 334 15.48 -0.03 -27.67
N THR A 335 15.72 0.42 -28.91
CA THR A 335 14.75 1.20 -29.70
C THR A 335 13.47 0.44 -30.01
N LYS A 336 13.54 -0.89 -30.16
CA LYS A 336 12.35 -1.75 -30.32
C LYS A 336 11.49 -1.77 -29.05
N ASN A 337 12.11 -1.93 -27.88
CA ASN A 337 11.39 -1.89 -26.59
C ASN A 337 10.63 -0.56 -26.47
N ARG A 338 11.32 0.55 -26.67
CA ARG A 338 10.71 1.90 -26.61
C ARG A 338 9.63 2.10 -27.65
N HIS A 339 9.83 1.63 -28.89
CA HIS A 339 8.85 1.75 -29.96
C HIS A 339 7.51 1.09 -29.60
N TYR A 340 7.53 -0.21 -29.28
CA TYR A 340 6.32 -0.95 -28.95
C TYR A 340 5.66 -0.45 -27.67
N LYS A 341 6.48 -0.14 -26.65
CA LYS A 341 5.99 0.40 -25.37
C LYS A 341 5.28 1.73 -25.56
N LYS A 342 5.93 2.71 -26.20
CA LYS A 342 5.32 4.02 -26.48
C LYS A 342 4.03 3.88 -27.28
N ARG A 343 4.07 3.16 -28.41
CA ARG A 343 2.93 3.04 -29.32
C ARG A 343 1.72 2.39 -28.65
N ASN A 344 1.91 1.24 -28.02
CA ASN A 344 0.80 0.49 -27.44
C ASN A 344 0.26 1.18 -26.16
N LEU A 345 1.15 1.77 -25.35
CA LEU A 345 0.74 2.58 -24.19
C LEU A 345 -0.11 3.78 -24.61
N GLN A 346 0.31 4.52 -25.63
CA GLN A 346 -0.44 5.66 -26.17
C GLN A 346 -1.79 5.24 -26.75
N HIS A 347 -1.85 4.09 -27.41
CA HIS A 347 -3.11 3.55 -27.90
C HIS A 347 -4.10 3.27 -26.75
N ALA A 348 -3.67 2.53 -25.72
CA ALA A 348 -4.49 2.26 -24.53
C ALA A 348 -4.91 3.56 -23.81
N ALA A 349 -3.97 4.48 -23.59
CA ALA A 349 -4.24 5.77 -22.96
C ALA A 349 -5.24 6.63 -23.75
N SER A 350 -5.21 6.58 -25.09
CA SER A 350 -6.16 7.32 -25.93
C SER A 350 -7.61 6.81 -25.79
N ILE A 351 -7.80 5.51 -25.54
CA ILE A 351 -9.10 4.89 -25.27
C ILE A 351 -9.57 5.29 -23.88
N ILE A 352 -8.69 5.17 -22.87
CA ILE A 352 -8.97 5.60 -21.49
C ILE A 352 -9.33 7.09 -21.43
N ARG A 353 -8.66 7.96 -22.20
CA ARG A 353 -8.99 9.39 -22.29
C ARG A 353 -10.43 9.61 -22.77
N LYS A 354 -10.91 8.84 -23.76
CA LYS A 354 -12.30 8.94 -24.24
C LYS A 354 -13.27 8.55 -23.12
N PHE A 355 -12.99 7.45 -22.42
CA PHE A 355 -13.75 7.04 -21.24
C PHE A 355 -13.76 8.13 -20.16
N ALA A 356 -12.61 8.69 -19.81
CA ALA A 356 -12.47 9.75 -18.80
C ALA A 356 -13.23 11.03 -19.17
N THR A 357 -13.31 11.35 -20.47
CA THR A 357 -14.07 12.52 -20.97
C THR A 357 -15.58 12.26 -20.88
N GLN A 358 -16.01 11.04 -21.21
CA GLN A 358 -17.43 10.68 -21.24
C GLN A 358 -18.00 10.37 -19.84
N TYR A 359 -17.18 9.81 -18.96
CA TYR A 359 -17.56 9.35 -17.62
C TYR A 359 -16.56 9.84 -16.55
N PRO A 360 -16.39 11.16 -16.36
CA PRO A 360 -15.37 11.71 -15.48
C PRO A 360 -15.50 11.30 -14.01
N ALA A 361 -16.71 10.94 -13.56
CA ALA A 361 -16.96 10.43 -12.20
C ALA A 361 -16.48 8.99 -11.99
N LEU A 362 -16.28 8.22 -13.07
CA LEU A 362 -15.82 6.83 -13.04
C LEU A 362 -14.31 6.70 -13.31
N PHE A 363 -13.64 7.78 -13.69
CA PHE A 363 -12.20 7.78 -13.92
C PHE A 363 -11.44 8.28 -12.70
N ILE A 364 -10.69 7.38 -12.05
CA ILE A 364 -9.79 7.72 -10.94
C ILE A 364 -8.43 8.15 -11.48
N GLY A 365 -7.87 7.39 -12.42
CA GLY A 365 -6.58 7.67 -13.03
C GLY A 365 -5.97 6.47 -13.75
N VAL A 366 -4.68 6.57 -14.01
CA VAL A 366 -3.83 5.49 -14.52
C VAL A 366 -2.58 5.33 -13.66
N THR A 367 -2.14 4.09 -13.47
CA THR A 367 -0.82 3.79 -12.92
C THR A 367 0.06 3.18 -14.02
N THR A 368 1.36 3.45 -13.97
CA THR A 368 2.33 2.87 -14.92
C THR A 368 2.79 1.48 -14.47
N ASP A 369 3.81 0.95 -15.16
CA ASP A 369 4.47 -0.31 -14.81
C ASP A 369 4.75 -0.41 -13.31
N PRO A 370 4.29 -1.48 -12.63
CA PRO A 370 4.62 -1.75 -11.25
C PRO A 370 6.05 -2.26 -11.09
N ASP A 371 6.70 -1.90 -9.98
CA ASP A 371 8.01 -2.40 -9.56
C ASP A 371 9.09 -2.22 -10.64
N VAL A 372 9.25 -0.98 -11.12
CA VAL A 372 10.30 -0.65 -12.07
C VAL A 372 11.67 -0.75 -11.37
N TYR A 373 12.44 -1.74 -11.79
CA TYR A 373 13.80 -1.99 -11.30
C TYR A 373 14.73 -2.42 -12.44
N LEU A 374 16.02 -2.12 -12.27
CA LEU A 374 17.06 -2.95 -12.86
C LEU A 374 17.13 -4.24 -12.04
N ASN A 375 17.05 -5.40 -12.69
CA ASN A 375 16.63 -6.67 -12.09
C ASN A 375 17.18 -6.90 -10.66
N PRO A 376 16.33 -6.76 -9.62
CA PRO A 376 16.75 -6.79 -8.22
C PRO A 376 16.68 -8.19 -7.61
N PHE A 377 16.12 -9.16 -8.33
CA PHE A 377 15.73 -10.45 -7.77
C PHE A 377 16.90 -11.42 -7.56
N PHE A 378 18.11 -11.01 -7.96
CA PHE A 378 19.37 -11.72 -7.77
C PHE A 378 20.21 -11.12 -6.62
N GLU A 379 19.56 -10.49 -5.64
CA GLU A 379 20.22 -9.74 -4.58
C GLU A 379 21.42 -10.49 -3.97
N GLY A 380 22.58 -9.84 -3.97
CA GLY A 380 23.83 -10.39 -3.45
C GLY A 380 24.54 -11.40 -4.36
N GLN A 381 24.00 -11.72 -5.53
CA GLN A 381 24.58 -12.67 -6.48
C GLN A 381 24.92 -12.05 -7.83
N GLN A 382 24.08 -11.14 -8.33
CA GLN A 382 24.22 -10.51 -9.64
C GLN A 382 23.79 -9.04 -9.57
N TRP A 383 24.30 -8.23 -10.51
CA TRP A 383 24.02 -6.80 -10.64
C TRP A 383 23.65 -6.48 -12.09
N TYR A 384 22.73 -5.53 -12.27
CA TYR A 384 22.16 -5.17 -13.57
C TYR A 384 22.10 -3.65 -13.72
N ASP A 385 22.15 -3.05 -14.91
CA ASP A 385 22.10 -3.67 -16.23
C ASP A 385 23.38 -3.34 -17.01
N TYR A 386 24.07 -4.38 -17.50
CA TYR A 386 25.31 -4.28 -18.26
C TYR A 386 25.10 -4.48 -19.77
N ASN A 387 23.87 -4.35 -20.26
CA ASN A 387 23.56 -4.37 -21.69
C ASN A 387 24.47 -3.38 -22.45
N PRO A 388 24.99 -3.71 -23.64
CA PRO A 388 25.87 -2.81 -24.39
C PRO A 388 25.30 -1.40 -24.65
N GLY A 389 23.99 -1.27 -24.85
CA GLY A 389 23.29 0.00 -24.94
C GLY A 389 23.31 0.77 -23.62
N THR A 390 23.12 0.08 -22.50
CA THR A 390 23.22 0.65 -21.15
C THR A 390 24.64 1.16 -20.87
N LEU A 391 25.68 0.40 -21.23
CA LEU A 391 27.08 0.82 -21.09
C LEU A 391 27.41 2.03 -21.98
N ARG A 392 26.88 2.09 -23.21
CA ARG A 392 26.98 3.28 -24.06
C ARG A 392 26.35 4.50 -23.38
N GLN A 393 25.11 4.36 -22.90
CA GLN A 393 24.38 5.45 -22.28
C GLN A 393 25.06 5.94 -20.98
N PHE A 394 25.64 5.04 -20.19
CA PHE A 394 26.42 5.40 -19.00
C PHE A 394 27.60 6.32 -19.36
N ARG A 395 28.40 5.94 -20.37
CA ARG A 395 29.54 6.75 -20.83
C ARG A 395 29.10 8.12 -21.30
N GLU A 396 28.01 8.20 -22.06
CA GLU A 396 27.45 9.46 -22.55
C GLU A 396 26.89 10.33 -21.42
N TRP A 397 26.25 9.73 -20.42
CA TRP A 397 25.76 10.42 -19.23
C TRP A 397 26.90 11.03 -18.41
N LEU A 398 27.96 10.25 -18.14
CA LEU A 398 29.13 10.72 -17.42
C LEU A 398 29.75 11.96 -18.07
N ARG A 399 29.97 11.94 -19.38
CA ARG A 399 30.59 13.06 -20.12
C ARG A 399 29.60 14.13 -20.61
N GLY A 400 28.30 13.95 -20.40
CA GLY A 400 27.26 14.86 -20.87
C GLY A 400 27.21 15.02 -22.39
N SER A 401 27.39 13.92 -23.13
CA SER A 401 27.37 13.89 -24.60
C SER A 401 26.15 13.13 -25.15
N GLY A 402 26.07 13.00 -26.49
CA GLY A 402 24.98 12.29 -27.15
C GLY A 402 23.63 12.90 -26.76
N PRO A 403 22.66 12.07 -26.35
CA PRO A 403 21.34 12.52 -25.89
C PRO A 403 21.37 13.52 -24.73
N TYR A 404 22.41 13.52 -23.89
CA TYR A 404 22.56 14.45 -22.77
C TYR A 404 23.16 15.82 -23.17
N SER A 405 23.58 15.98 -24.43
CA SER A 405 24.18 17.24 -24.91
C SER A 405 23.16 18.28 -25.39
N GLY A 406 21.88 17.89 -25.54
CA GLY A 406 20.84 18.68 -26.20
C GLY A 406 20.93 18.64 -27.74
N ARG A 407 21.83 17.84 -28.31
CA ARG A 407 21.92 17.56 -29.75
C ARG A 407 21.50 16.12 -29.99
N THR A 408 20.25 15.91 -30.38
CA THR A 408 19.70 14.57 -30.61
C THR A 408 19.88 14.12 -32.05
N MET A 409 20.09 12.81 -32.25
CA MET A 409 19.96 12.17 -33.56
C MET A 409 18.51 11.74 -33.78
N ALA A 410 18.12 11.49 -35.04
CA ALA A 410 16.78 11.02 -35.37
C ALA A 410 16.43 9.74 -34.60
N GLY A 411 15.37 9.78 -33.79
CA GLY A 411 14.89 8.66 -32.96
C GLY A 411 15.43 8.63 -31.52
N GLU A 412 16.42 9.46 -31.17
CA GLU A 412 16.92 9.60 -29.81
C GLU A 412 16.11 10.65 -29.02
N PRO A 413 15.74 10.39 -27.75
CA PRO A 413 15.12 11.41 -26.91
C PRO A 413 16.13 12.50 -26.53
N ASP A 414 15.64 13.70 -26.24
CA ASP A 414 16.47 14.74 -25.62
C ASP A 414 16.57 14.50 -24.12
N LEU A 415 17.76 14.17 -23.64
CA LEU A 415 18.05 13.91 -22.22
C LEU A 415 18.85 15.04 -21.57
N SER A 416 18.94 16.23 -22.19
CA SER A 416 19.76 17.33 -21.67
C SER A 416 19.35 17.77 -20.26
N HIS A 417 18.09 17.58 -19.87
CA HIS A 417 17.60 17.86 -18.51
C HIS A 417 18.23 16.95 -17.44
N TYR A 418 18.65 15.74 -17.80
CA TYR A 418 19.31 14.78 -16.89
C TYR A 418 20.83 14.85 -16.95
N LYS A 419 21.38 15.81 -17.70
CA LYS A 419 22.81 16.01 -17.79
C LYS A 419 23.37 16.29 -16.39
N LYS A 420 24.46 15.61 -16.02
CA LYS A 420 25.20 15.92 -14.79
C LYS A 420 25.55 17.41 -14.77
N GLU A 421 25.35 18.06 -13.62
CA GLU A 421 25.76 19.45 -13.42
C GLU A 421 27.24 19.65 -13.77
N LYS A 422 28.07 18.67 -13.41
CA LYS A 422 29.48 18.60 -13.75
C LYS A 422 29.75 17.29 -14.50
N PRO A 423 29.71 17.31 -15.84
CA PRO A 423 30.15 16.17 -16.63
C PRO A 423 31.62 15.86 -16.36
N LEU A 424 31.96 14.57 -16.34
CA LEU A 424 33.29 14.08 -16.01
C LEU A 424 34.21 14.05 -17.23
N THR A 425 35.48 14.37 -17.01
CA THR A 425 36.55 14.07 -17.98
C THR A 425 37.04 12.63 -17.79
N LEU A 426 37.80 12.12 -18.75
CA LEU A 426 38.41 10.78 -18.64
C LEU A 426 39.38 10.70 -17.43
N ASP A 427 40.07 11.80 -17.11
CA ASP A 427 40.93 11.88 -15.92
C ASP A 427 40.12 11.79 -14.61
N ASN A 428 38.93 12.42 -14.55
CA ASN A 428 38.04 12.27 -13.40
C ASN A 428 37.56 10.82 -13.26
N VAL A 429 37.18 10.18 -14.37
CA VAL A 429 36.78 8.77 -14.37
C VAL A 429 37.92 7.86 -13.91
N ASN A 430 39.14 8.07 -14.40
CA ASN A 430 40.32 7.30 -13.97
C ASN A 430 40.62 7.49 -12.48
N ALA A 431 40.47 8.72 -11.97
CA ALA A 431 40.65 9.01 -10.55
C ALA A 431 39.61 8.34 -9.65
N LEU A 432 38.33 8.36 -10.05
CA LEU A 432 37.24 7.76 -9.28
C LEU A 432 37.27 6.22 -9.34
N SER A 433 37.50 5.67 -10.53
CA SER A 433 37.49 4.22 -10.76
C SER A 433 38.75 3.50 -10.30
N GLY A 434 39.86 4.21 -10.11
CA GLY A 434 41.18 3.61 -9.88
C GLY A 434 41.74 2.87 -11.11
N HIS A 435 41.06 2.94 -12.26
CA HIS A 435 41.49 2.36 -13.53
C HIS A 435 42.16 3.41 -14.43
N GLN A 436 42.82 2.94 -15.49
CA GLN A 436 43.56 3.79 -16.43
C GLN A 436 43.01 3.64 -17.85
N PHE A 437 41.75 4.02 -18.03
CA PHE A 437 41.10 4.03 -19.34
C PHE A 437 41.79 5.04 -20.27
N LYS A 438 42.03 4.63 -21.53
CA LYS A 438 42.67 5.47 -22.54
C LYS A 438 41.67 6.14 -23.47
N ARG A 439 40.47 5.58 -23.59
CA ARG A 439 39.38 6.11 -24.41
C ARG A 439 38.04 5.89 -23.68
N TRP A 440 37.03 6.66 -24.06
CA TRP A 440 35.70 6.58 -23.45
C TRP A 440 35.01 5.23 -23.69
N GLU A 441 35.27 4.61 -24.83
CA GLU A 441 34.71 3.32 -25.23
C GLU A 441 35.21 2.18 -24.32
N ASP A 442 36.37 2.39 -23.68
CA ASP A 442 36.97 1.43 -22.76
C ASP A 442 36.45 1.58 -21.32
N VAL A 443 35.75 2.68 -20.98
CA VAL A 443 35.22 2.95 -19.63
C VAL A 443 34.15 1.92 -19.30
N ASP A 444 34.28 1.28 -18.14
CA ASP A 444 33.40 0.19 -17.70
C ASP A 444 32.96 0.46 -16.24
N PRO A 445 31.67 0.25 -15.88
CA PRO A 445 31.22 0.36 -14.50
C PRO A 445 31.83 -0.75 -13.63
N PRO A 446 31.76 -0.63 -12.29
CA PRO A 446 32.22 -1.67 -11.39
C PRO A 446 31.57 -3.02 -11.70
N ARG A 447 32.32 -4.11 -11.60
CA ARG A 447 31.82 -5.49 -11.75
C ARG A 447 32.02 -6.36 -10.51
N ILE A 448 32.62 -5.79 -9.46
CA ILE A 448 32.95 -6.50 -8.23
C ILE A 448 32.36 -5.70 -7.06
N PHE A 449 31.50 -6.35 -6.28
CA PHE A 449 30.76 -5.74 -5.20
C PHE A 449 31.08 -6.42 -3.86
N SER A 450 32.33 -6.24 -3.39
CA SER A 450 32.81 -6.82 -2.14
C SER A 450 32.08 -6.23 -0.93
N LYS A 451 31.64 -7.08 0.02
CA LYS A 451 31.08 -6.64 1.31
C LYS A 451 32.09 -6.63 2.46
N HIS A 452 33.29 -7.19 2.27
CA HIS A 452 34.23 -7.49 3.37
C HIS A 452 35.48 -6.62 3.35
N ILE A 453 36.11 -6.47 2.18
CA ILE A 453 37.31 -5.64 1.98
C ILE A 453 36.90 -4.50 1.06
N ASN A 454 37.11 -3.25 1.49
CA ASN A 454 36.65 -2.03 0.81
C ASN A 454 35.19 -2.17 0.37
N PRO A 455 34.25 -2.09 1.31
CA PRO A 455 32.86 -2.35 1.03
C PRO A 455 32.35 -1.53 -0.16
N PHE A 456 31.65 -2.18 -1.08
CA PHE A 456 31.23 -1.54 -2.34
C PHE A 456 30.40 -0.27 -2.12
N TRP A 457 29.68 -0.17 -1.00
CA TRP A 457 28.86 1.01 -0.68
C TRP A 457 29.68 2.23 -0.22
N GLU A 458 30.99 2.08 -0.06
CA GLU A 458 31.94 3.16 0.24
C GLU A 458 32.77 3.54 -1.00
N ASP A 459 32.63 2.80 -2.11
CA ASP A 459 33.38 3.00 -3.35
C ASP A 459 32.75 4.13 -4.20
N ALA A 460 33.57 5.12 -4.56
CA ALA A 460 33.11 6.29 -5.31
C ALA A 460 32.71 5.97 -6.77
N TRP A 461 33.31 4.93 -7.38
CA TRP A 461 32.94 4.48 -8.72
C TRP A 461 31.64 3.67 -8.71
N VAL A 462 31.41 2.91 -7.63
CA VAL A 462 30.10 2.29 -7.38
C VAL A 462 29.02 3.34 -7.16
N ALA A 463 29.32 4.43 -6.47
CA ALA A 463 28.37 5.54 -6.32
C ALA A 463 27.94 6.14 -7.67
N GLU A 464 28.88 6.37 -8.60
CA GLU A 464 28.56 6.86 -9.95
C GLU A 464 27.69 5.88 -10.74
N TRP A 465 27.96 4.58 -10.63
CA TRP A 465 27.15 3.55 -11.26
C TRP A 465 25.72 3.51 -10.69
N GLU A 466 25.58 3.52 -9.37
CA GLU A 466 24.28 3.53 -8.70
C GLU A 466 23.44 4.78 -9.02
N HIS A 467 24.07 5.95 -9.09
CA HIS A 467 23.38 7.18 -9.50
C HIS A 467 22.84 7.07 -10.92
N PHE A 468 23.61 6.47 -11.83
CA PHE A 468 23.16 6.21 -13.19
C PHE A 468 22.02 5.16 -13.25
N ARG A 469 22.12 4.08 -12.47
CA ARG A 469 21.05 3.08 -12.37
C ARG A 469 19.72 3.70 -11.92
N ARG A 470 19.76 4.62 -10.94
CA ARG A 470 18.58 5.37 -10.50
C ARG A 470 18.07 6.36 -11.54
N HIS A 471 18.98 6.99 -12.28
CA HIS A 471 18.62 7.80 -13.44
C HIS A 471 17.83 6.99 -14.48
N LEU A 472 18.19 5.72 -14.76
CA LEU A 472 17.45 4.89 -15.70
C LEU A 472 16.01 4.59 -15.24
N VAL A 473 15.82 4.28 -13.95
CA VAL A 473 14.48 4.06 -13.38
C VAL A 473 13.64 5.34 -13.47
N LYS A 474 14.21 6.50 -13.12
CA LYS A 474 13.55 7.81 -13.26
C LYS A 474 13.19 8.13 -14.69
N LEU A 475 14.13 7.93 -15.62
CA LEU A 475 13.90 8.16 -17.04
C LEU A 475 12.77 7.29 -17.56
N HIS A 476 12.69 6.03 -17.13
CA HIS A 476 11.61 5.12 -17.53
C HIS A 476 10.24 5.65 -17.07
N TYR A 477 10.07 6.01 -15.79
CA TYR A 477 8.81 6.62 -15.32
C TYR A 477 8.48 7.95 -16.02
N ASP A 478 9.49 8.78 -16.30
CA ASP A 478 9.31 10.03 -17.02
C ASP A 478 8.83 9.80 -18.45
N GLU A 479 9.41 8.85 -19.17
CA GLU A 479 8.97 8.50 -20.53
C GLU A 479 7.53 7.97 -20.52
N LEU A 480 7.19 7.04 -19.63
CA LEU A 480 5.83 6.50 -19.54
C LEU A 480 4.80 7.59 -19.23
N SER A 481 5.07 8.42 -18.22
CA SER A 481 4.17 9.50 -17.83
C SER A 481 4.04 10.59 -18.89
N GLN A 482 5.14 10.92 -19.60
CA GLN A 482 5.11 11.82 -20.74
C GLN A 482 4.27 11.24 -21.88
N TRP A 483 4.48 9.98 -22.27
CA TRP A 483 3.74 9.37 -23.39
C TRP A 483 2.24 9.27 -23.11
N ILE A 484 1.86 8.98 -21.86
CA ILE A 484 0.47 9.02 -21.41
C ILE A 484 -0.10 10.46 -21.49
N GLY A 485 0.69 11.46 -21.07
CA GLY A 485 0.34 12.87 -21.21
C GLY A 485 0.14 13.30 -22.66
N GLU A 486 1.04 12.88 -23.56
CA GLU A 486 0.94 13.09 -25.01
C GLU A 486 -0.33 12.45 -25.61
N ALA A 487 -0.82 11.35 -25.04
CA ALA A 487 -2.09 10.74 -25.43
C ALA A 487 -3.32 11.53 -24.91
N GLY A 488 -3.13 12.48 -23.99
CA GLY A 488 -4.13 13.44 -23.53
C GLY A 488 -4.72 13.15 -22.14
N ILE A 489 -4.10 12.31 -21.32
CA ILE A 489 -4.46 12.16 -19.90
C ILE A 489 -3.72 13.23 -19.08
N GLY A 490 -4.45 13.99 -18.25
CA GLY A 490 -3.86 15.04 -17.40
C GLY A 490 -2.92 14.47 -16.34
N LYS A 491 -1.86 15.23 -15.99
CA LYS A 491 -0.83 14.81 -15.04
C LYS A 491 -1.38 14.43 -13.67
N GLU A 492 -2.48 15.06 -13.26
CA GLU A 492 -3.19 14.84 -12.00
C GLU A 492 -3.80 13.44 -11.89
N PHE A 493 -3.81 12.68 -12.98
CA PHE A 493 -4.35 11.33 -13.08
C PHE A 493 -3.28 10.26 -13.38
N ILE A 494 -2.00 10.64 -13.43
CA ILE A 494 -0.91 9.72 -13.79
C ILE A 494 -0.08 9.44 -12.54
N TYR A 495 0.05 8.16 -12.18
CA TYR A 495 0.81 7.72 -11.02
C TYR A 495 1.87 6.70 -11.42
N SER A 496 3.07 6.78 -10.83
CA SER A 496 4.03 5.67 -10.87
C SER A 496 3.52 4.48 -10.05
N ALA A 497 4.29 3.39 -9.99
CA ALA A 497 3.96 2.24 -9.16
C ALA A 497 5.21 1.57 -8.61
N GLN A 498 5.84 2.20 -7.61
CA GLN A 498 7.11 1.74 -7.06
C GLN A 498 6.94 1.00 -5.72
N GLY A 499 7.56 -0.17 -5.61
CA GLY A 499 7.77 -0.89 -4.34
C GLY A 499 8.68 -0.15 -3.37
N PHE A 500 8.19 0.06 -2.15
CA PHE A 500 8.98 0.58 -1.02
C PHE A 500 9.02 -0.43 0.11
N MET A 501 9.63 -1.59 -0.12
CA MET A 501 9.76 -2.62 0.91
C MET A 501 10.76 -2.19 1.98
N ALA A 502 10.38 -2.34 3.25
CA ALA A 502 11.26 -2.03 4.36
C ALA A 502 12.51 -2.92 4.32
N PRO A 503 13.73 -2.34 4.33
CA PRO A 503 14.97 -3.12 4.39
C PRO A 503 14.96 -4.06 5.60
N ASP A 504 15.77 -5.11 5.54
CA ASP A 504 15.99 -5.96 6.69
C ASP A 504 16.72 -5.20 7.83
N THR A 505 16.89 -5.83 8.99
CA THR A 505 17.43 -5.15 10.18
C THR A 505 18.89 -4.73 10.04
N LEU A 506 19.66 -5.37 9.14
CA LEU A 506 21.06 -5.05 8.86
C LEU A 506 21.22 -4.12 7.65
N GLY A 507 20.19 -4.01 6.81
CA GLY A 507 20.12 -3.20 5.62
C GLY A 507 20.05 -1.71 5.93
N MET A 508 20.73 -0.92 5.11
CA MET A 508 20.60 0.52 5.10
C MET A 508 19.21 0.95 4.57
N PRO A 509 18.68 2.11 4.99
CA PRO A 509 17.46 2.68 4.42
C PRO A 509 17.52 2.74 2.90
N PHE A 510 16.41 2.50 2.20
CA PHE A 510 16.37 2.73 0.75
C PHE A 510 16.57 4.22 0.43
N PRO A 511 17.10 4.53 -0.78
CA PRO A 511 17.43 5.90 -1.12
C PRO A 511 16.20 6.80 -1.33
N ILE A 512 16.22 8.00 -0.76
CA ILE A 512 15.26 9.08 -0.98
C ILE A 512 15.58 9.82 -2.27
N HIS A 513 16.86 10.06 -2.54
CA HIS A 513 17.34 10.89 -3.63
C HIS A 513 18.09 10.10 -4.71
N LEU A 514 18.04 10.59 -5.96
CA LEU A 514 18.82 10.03 -7.07
C LEU A 514 20.32 9.97 -6.73
N ASN A 515 20.82 11.03 -6.08
CA ASN A 515 22.21 11.17 -5.66
C ASN A 515 22.50 10.67 -4.23
N SER A 516 21.56 9.98 -3.59
CA SER A 516 21.78 9.39 -2.26
C SER A 516 23.02 8.48 -2.24
N PRO A 517 23.66 8.26 -1.08
CA PRO A 517 24.75 7.30 -0.97
C PRO A 517 24.33 5.89 -1.41
N VAL A 518 25.32 5.06 -1.76
CA VAL A 518 25.11 3.65 -2.09
C VAL A 518 24.60 2.90 -0.85
N ARG A 519 23.78 1.86 -1.06
CA ARG A 519 23.27 1.00 0.01
C ARG A 519 24.05 -0.30 0.09
N ASN A 520 24.05 -0.93 1.26
CA ASN A 520 24.72 -2.21 1.50
C ASN A 520 23.98 -3.43 0.92
N SER A 521 22.90 -3.20 0.18
CA SER A 521 22.14 -4.13 -0.64
C SER A 521 21.85 -3.53 -2.01
N ASP A 522 21.60 -4.38 -3.00
CA ASP A 522 21.12 -3.91 -4.31
C ASP A 522 19.65 -3.49 -4.19
N MET A 523 19.39 -2.25 -4.57
CA MET A 523 18.08 -1.62 -4.53
C MET A 523 17.48 -1.52 -5.95
N GLY A 524 18.05 -2.20 -6.95
CA GLY A 524 17.52 -2.27 -8.30
C GLY A 524 17.40 -0.92 -9.00
N GLY A 525 18.22 0.06 -8.61
CA GLY A 525 18.12 1.44 -9.10
C GLY A 525 16.91 2.23 -8.60
N MET A 526 16.18 1.79 -7.57
CA MET A 526 15.07 2.59 -7.06
C MET A 526 15.56 3.75 -6.18
N SER A 527 14.86 4.88 -6.20
CA SER A 527 14.85 5.93 -5.17
C SER A 527 13.46 6.56 -5.07
N VAL A 528 13.14 7.23 -3.96
CA VAL A 528 11.81 7.86 -3.78
C VAL A 528 11.56 8.95 -4.82
N ASP A 529 12.50 9.88 -5.01
CA ASP A 529 12.39 10.91 -6.07
C ASP A 529 12.54 10.33 -7.49
N GLY A 530 13.29 9.23 -7.63
CA GLY A 530 13.45 8.45 -8.86
C GLY A 530 12.14 7.83 -9.31
N ALA A 531 11.27 7.49 -8.36
CA ALA A 531 9.94 6.97 -8.61
C ALA A 531 8.89 8.06 -8.88
N MET A 532 9.21 9.34 -8.72
CA MET A 532 8.26 10.43 -8.96
C MET A 532 8.39 10.93 -10.41
N PRO A 533 7.42 10.65 -11.29
CA PRO A 533 7.47 11.10 -12.67
C PRO A 533 7.35 12.62 -12.78
N SER A 534 8.03 13.21 -13.75
CA SER A 534 8.00 14.65 -14.04
C SER A 534 6.63 15.10 -14.55
N ASN A 535 5.87 14.20 -15.19
CA ASN A 535 4.51 14.43 -15.67
C ASN A 535 3.49 13.52 -14.96
N GLY A 536 3.52 13.50 -13.63
CA GLY A 536 2.57 12.73 -12.84
C GLY A 536 2.88 12.85 -11.35
N HIS A 537 2.45 11.83 -10.62
CA HIS A 537 2.55 11.74 -9.18
C HIS A 537 3.22 10.44 -8.74
N LEU A 538 3.78 10.44 -7.54
CA LEU A 538 4.31 9.25 -6.90
C LEU A 538 3.17 8.28 -6.57
N GLY A 539 3.24 7.07 -7.11
CA GLY A 539 2.42 5.94 -6.67
C GLY A 539 3.27 4.90 -5.94
N ALA A 540 2.88 4.61 -4.70
CA ALA A 540 3.60 3.71 -3.81
C ALA A 540 2.93 2.34 -3.70
N ILE A 541 3.73 1.29 -3.76
CA ILE A 541 3.38 -0.10 -3.43
C ILE A 541 3.91 -0.37 -2.03
N LEU A 542 3.00 -0.64 -1.09
CA LEU A 542 3.30 -0.69 0.35
C LEU A 542 2.84 -1.99 1.00
N TYR A 543 3.78 -2.71 1.61
CA TYR A 543 3.51 -3.91 2.39
C TYR A 543 4.18 -3.86 3.77
N GLY A 544 3.62 -4.62 4.72
CA GLY A 544 4.23 -4.86 6.03
C GLY A 544 4.65 -3.57 6.76
N PRO A 545 5.90 -3.46 7.26
CA PRO A 545 6.37 -2.28 8.00
C PRO A 545 6.22 -0.96 7.23
N SER A 546 6.39 -0.96 5.90
CA SER A 546 6.21 0.24 5.10
C SER A 546 4.76 0.68 5.02
N ALA A 547 3.81 -0.26 4.94
CA ALA A 547 2.38 0.03 4.94
C ALA A 547 1.91 0.69 6.24
N VAL A 548 2.56 0.40 7.37
CA VAL A 548 2.25 1.01 8.68
C VAL A 548 3.17 2.18 9.05
N ASN A 549 3.92 2.72 8.07
CA ASN A 549 4.87 3.83 8.24
C ASN A 549 5.98 3.57 9.29
N GLN A 550 6.39 2.30 9.45
CA GLN A 550 7.43 1.84 10.36
C GLN A 550 8.67 1.37 9.59
N VAL A 551 9.15 2.21 8.69
CA VAL A 551 10.40 1.96 7.98
C VAL A 551 11.45 3.00 8.35
N ARG A 552 12.70 2.54 8.42
CA ARG A 552 13.84 3.41 8.69
C ARG A 552 14.20 4.16 7.41
N MET A 553 14.28 5.48 7.51
CA MET A 553 14.60 6.38 6.40
C MET A 553 16.03 6.92 6.53
N GLU A 554 16.57 7.48 5.44
CA GLU A 554 17.89 8.14 5.45
C GLU A 554 17.95 9.34 6.39
N GLU A 555 16.82 10.04 6.50
CA GLU A 555 16.64 11.20 7.35
C GLU A 555 15.67 10.90 8.49
N SER A 556 15.47 11.85 9.39
CA SER A 556 14.59 11.69 10.56
C SER A 556 13.11 11.62 10.22
N ARG A 557 12.71 11.98 8.99
CA ARG A 557 11.33 11.98 8.53
C ARG A 557 10.83 10.54 8.34
N SER A 558 9.56 10.31 8.64
CA SER A 558 8.89 9.05 8.30
C SER A 558 8.70 8.92 6.79
N LEU A 559 8.49 7.70 6.28
CA LEU A 559 8.27 7.46 4.85
C LEU A 559 7.15 8.34 4.28
N PHE A 560 6.00 8.39 4.97
CA PHE A 560 4.86 9.17 4.47
C PHE A 560 5.09 10.68 4.59
N SER A 561 5.94 11.13 5.52
CA SER A 561 6.38 12.52 5.54
C SER A 561 7.26 12.86 4.34
N VAL A 562 8.17 11.95 3.97
CA VAL A 562 9.00 12.07 2.76
C VAL A 562 8.12 12.14 1.51
N PHE A 563 7.15 11.21 1.37
CA PHE A 563 6.22 11.20 0.25
C PHE A 563 5.44 12.51 0.14
N ARG A 564 4.77 12.94 1.22
CA ARG A 564 4.01 14.20 1.25
C ARG A 564 4.85 15.42 0.88
N LYS A 565 6.11 15.46 1.33
CA LYS A 565 7.03 16.57 1.07
C LYS A 565 7.47 16.61 -0.39
N LEU A 566 7.73 15.46 -1.00
CA LEU A 566 8.12 15.36 -2.40
C LEU A 566 6.93 15.59 -3.33
N ASP A 567 5.79 14.99 -3.01
CA ASP A 567 4.57 15.06 -3.80
C ASP A 567 3.35 15.17 -2.87
N PRO A 568 2.70 16.34 -2.76
CA PRO A 568 1.51 16.52 -1.92
C PRO A 568 0.28 15.77 -2.43
N ASP A 569 0.33 15.22 -3.65
CA ASP A 569 -0.75 14.47 -4.29
C ASP A 569 -0.34 13.02 -4.59
N TRP A 570 0.63 12.49 -3.85
CA TRP A 570 1.01 11.07 -3.88
C TRP A 570 -0.17 10.12 -3.61
N ALA A 571 -0.03 8.86 -4.02
CA ALA A 571 -1.05 7.83 -3.83
C ALA A 571 -0.46 6.47 -3.43
N VAL A 572 -1.28 5.62 -2.83
CA VAL A 572 -0.93 4.22 -2.55
C VAL A 572 -1.60 3.35 -3.61
N VAL A 573 -0.85 2.99 -4.65
CA VAL A 573 -1.35 2.24 -5.81
C VAL A 573 -1.41 0.74 -5.58
N GLU A 574 -0.80 0.25 -4.51
CA GLU A 574 -0.97 -1.11 -4.00
C GLU A 574 -0.69 -1.17 -2.50
N HIS A 575 -1.49 -1.93 -1.76
CA HIS A 575 -1.42 -1.96 -0.30
C HIS A 575 -1.82 -3.30 0.30
N ASN A 576 -1.05 -3.76 1.28
CA ASN A 576 -1.54 -4.66 2.32
C ASN A 576 -0.72 -4.47 3.61
N THR A 577 -1.34 -4.58 4.79
CA THR A 577 -0.58 -4.52 6.05
C THR A 577 0.22 -5.78 6.38
N ALA A 578 -0.05 -6.90 5.70
CA ALA A 578 0.77 -8.09 5.79
C ALA A 578 2.15 -7.89 5.10
N ASP A 579 3.18 -8.54 5.64
CA ASP A 579 4.54 -8.51 5.09
C ASP A 579 4.72 -9.63 4.05
N LEU A 580 5.14 -9.29 2.83
CA LEU A 580 5.42 -10.23 1.75
C LEU A 580 6.41 -11.34 2.16
N ARG A 581 7.34 -11.03 3.06
CA ARG A 581 8.36 -11.98 3.57
C ARG A 581 7.79 -12.97 4.59
N ASN A 582 6.59 -12.70 5.10
CA ASN A 582 5.90 -13.53 6.09
C ASN A 582 4.47 -13.89 5.62
N PRO A 583 4.32 -14.64 4.50
CA PRO A 583 3.03 -14.91 3.84
C PRO A 583 1.96 -15.57 4.70
N LYS A 584 2.34 -16.17 5.83
CA LYS A 584 1.42 -16.85 6.75
C LYS A 584 0.89 -15.94 7.86
N ARG A 585 1.54 -14.81 8.12
CA ARG A 585 1.14 -13.87 9.18
C ARG A 585 0.08 -12.93 8.64
N LEU A 586 -1.14 -13.08 9.12
CA LEU A 586 -2.19 -12.07 8.94
C LEU A 586 -1.93 -10.88 9.88
N ALA A 587 -1.94 -9.68 9.34
CA ALA A 587 -1.83 -8.45 10.13
C ALA A 587 -3.11 -8.23 10.96
N ASN A 588 -2.98 -7.60 12.13
CA ASN A 588 -4.11 -7.35 13.01
C ASN A 588 -4.79 -5.99 12.74
N PHE A 589 -5.91 -5.76 13.41
CA PHE A 589 -6.70 -4.52 13.24
C PHE A 589 -5.91 -3.26 13.63
N ALA A 590 -5.04 -3.33 14.64
CA ALA A 590 -4.24 -2.18 15.08
C ALA A 590 -3.24 -1.74 14.00
N GLU A 591 -2.61 -2.69 13.31
CA GLU A 591 -1.73 -2.43 12.16
C GLU A 591 -2.52 -1.78 11.02
N ALA A 592 -3.69 -2.33 10.67
CA ALA A 592 -4.56 -1.77 9.64
C ALA A 592 -5.09 -0.36 9.99
N TYR A 593 -5.58 -0.16 11.21
CA TYR A 593 -6.06 1.13 11.72
C TYR A 593 -4.99 2.23 11.59
N ARG A 594 -3.77 1.97 12.07
CA ARG A 594 -2.66 2.93 11.99
C ARG A 594 -2.26 3.23 10.55
N SER A 595 -2.18 2.18 9.71
CA SER A 595 -1.87 2.33 8.30
C SER A 595 -2.84 3.27 7.60
N LEU A 596 -4.15 3.02 7.72
CA LEU A 596 -5.18 3.84 7.07
C LEU A 596 -5.20 5.28 7.60
N ARG A 597 -5.09 5.45 8.92
CA ARG A 597 -4.99 6.76 9.56
C ARG A 597 -3.81 7.56 9.02
N ASP A 598 -2.63 6.95 8.95
CA ASP A 598 -1.42 7.66 8.54
C ASP A 598 -1.43 7.94 7.03
N ILE A 599 -1.82 6.99 6.18
CA ILE A 599 -1.94 7.21 4.74
C ILE A 599 -2.85 8.42 4.44
N HIS A 600 -4.01 8.51 5.09
CA HIS A 600 -4.92 9.64 4.93
C HIS A 600 -4.35 10.94 5.53
N ASN A 601 -3.84 10.91 6.76
CA ASN A 601 -3.34 12.11 7.44
C ASN A 601 -2.08 12.71 6.77
N TYR A 602 -1.32 11.89 6.04
CA TYR A 602 -0.19 12.36 5.22
C TYR A 602 -0.60 12.73 3.78
N GLY A 603 -1.90 12.75 3.47
CA GLY A 603 -2.45 13.41 2.29
C GLY A 603 -2.55 12.55 1.04
N ALA A 604 -2.50 11.21 1.15
CA ALA A 604 -2.64 10.34 -0.01
C ALA A 604 -3.97 10.62 -0.76
N ARG A 605 -3.93 10.49 -2.09
CA ARG A 605 -5.10 10.62 -2.97
C ARG A 605 -6.09 9.48 -2.79
N PHE A 606 -5.56 8.27 -2.76
CA PHE A 606 -6.30 7.03 -2.65
C PHE A 606 -5.39 5.93 -2.12
N ILE A 607 -6.00 4.80 -1.79
CA ILE A 607 -5.34 3.57 -1.42
C ILE A 607 -5.92 2.42 -2.22
N SER A 608 -5.07 1.51 -2.69
CA SER A 608 -5.47 0.33 -3.45
C SER A 608 -5.15 -0.97 -2.73
N PRO A 609 -6.03 -1.46 -1.82
CA PRO A 609 -5.82 -2.73 -1.13
C PRO A 609 -5.77 -3.91 -2.10
N MET A 610 -4.82 -4.81 -1.88
CA MET A 610 -4.66 -6.02 -2.66
C MET A 610 -5.77 -7.02 -2.34
N ALA A 611 -6.60 -7.36 -3.32
CA ALA A 611 -7.72 -8.30 -3.18
C ALA A 611 -7.66 -9.48 -4.17
N TRP A 612 -6.53 -9.67 -4.85
CA TRP A 612 -6.35 -10.74 -5.84
C TRP A 612 -6.40 -12.15 -5.23
N ASN A 613 -6.88 -13.12 -6.02
CA ASN A 613 -6.87 -14.55 -5.71
C ASN A 613 -7.72 -15.01 -4.51
N GLY A 614 -8.60 -14.15 -3.99
CA GLY A 614 -9.71 -14.58 -3.11
C GLY A 614 -9.30 -15.22 -1.78
N SER A 615 -8.05 -15.04 -1.30
CA SER A 615 -7.69 -15.46 0.05
C SER A 615 -8.54 -14.66 1.05
N ARG A 616 -9.28 -15.37 1.91
CA ARG A 616 -10.08 -14.75 2.96
C ARG A 616 -9.33 -14.89 4.28
N GLY A 617 -9.36 -13.86 5.13
CA GLY A 617 -8.67 -13.87 6.42
C GLY A 617 -9.11 -15.02 7.33
N ILE A 618 -10.34 -15.51 7.17
CA ILE A 618 -10.85 -16.72 7.86
C ILE A 618 -10.06 -18.00 7.54
N PHE A 619 -9.30 -18.04 6.45
CA PHE A 619 -8.45 -19.19 6.08
C PHE A 619 -7.02 -19.07 6.64
N ALA A 620 -6.74 -18.07 7.48
CA ALA A 620 -5.44 -17.92 8.10
C ALA A 620 -5.00 -19.21 8.83
N GLY A 621 -3.79 -19.67 8.53
CA GLY A 621 -3.22 -20.90 9.08
C GLY A 621 -3.53 -22.18 8.28
N GLN A 622 -4.38 -22.12 7.26
CA GLN A 622 -4.65 -23.25 6.37
C GLN A 622 -3.59 -23.37 5.26
N ALA A 623 -3.46 -24.57 4.67
CA ALA A 623 -2.55 -24.78 3.55
C ALA A 623 -2.99 -23.96 2.32
N GLY A 624 -2.03 -23.31 1.65
CA GLY A 624 -2.29 -22.45 0.48
C GLY A 624 -2.73 -21.02 0.80
N PHE A 625 -2.99 -20.67 2.07
CA PHE A 625 -3.31 -19.30 2.46
C PHE A 625 -2.09 -18.37 2.33
N VAL A 626 -2.32 -17.20 1.73
CA VAL A 626 -1.36 -16.07 1.65
C VAL A 626 -2.00 -14.80 2.20
N SER A 627 -1.36 -14.17 3.19
CA SER A 627 -1.95 -13.05 3.92
C SER A 627 -1.95 -11.74 3.16
N TYR A 628 -0.97 -11.51 2.29
CA TYR A 628 -0.80 -10.24 1.57
C TYR A 628 -1.73 -10.04 0.38
N THR A 629 -2.54 -11.04 0.03
CA THR A 629 -3.67 -10.87 -0.90
C THR A 629 -5.03 -11.01 -0.22
N ALA A 630 -5.04 -11.15 1.11
CA ALA A 630 -6.26 -11.36 1.87
C ALA A 630 -6.88 -10.03 2.30
N LEU A 631 -7.87 -9.56 1.53
CA LEU A 631 -8.71 -8.44 1.92
C LEU A 631 -9.98 -8.91 2.63
N ARG A 632 -10.71 -9.86 2.05
CA ARG A 632 -12.02 -10.31 2.54
C ARG A 632 -11.90 -11.04 3.88
N ASP A 633 -12.82 -10.77 4.79
CA ASP A 633 -12.93 -11.33 6.14
C ASP A 633 -11.60 -11.24 6.90
N SER A 634 -10.93 -10.10 6.75
CA SER A 634 -9.64 -9.80 7.38
C SER A 634 -9.75 -8.58 8.30
N PRO A 635 -8.83 -8.42 9.27
CA PRO A 635 -8.74 -7.21 10.06
C PRO A 635 -8.55 -5.93 9.23
N LEU A 636 -7.99 -6.04 8.02
CA LEU A 636 -7.86 -4.90 7.09
C LEU A 636 -9.23 -4.46 6.56
N GLU A 637 -10.11 -5.39 6.18
CA GLU A 637 -11.49 -5.05 5.77
C GLU A 637 -12.25 -4.35 6.90
N ASP A 638 -12.16 -4.85 8.13
CA ASP A 638 -12.83 -4.25 9.28
C ASP A 638 -12.32 -2.82 9.55
N ALA A 639 -11.00 -2.61 9.41
CA ALA A 639 -10.39 -1.29 9.53
C ALA A 639 -10.85 -0.34 8.40
N ILE A 640 -10.97 -0.82 7.16
CA ILE A 640 -11.48 -0.04 6.02
C ILE A 640 -12.93 0.40 6.28
N LYS A 641 -13.81 -0.52 6.69
CA LYS A 641 -15.21 -0.18 7.01
C LYS A 641 -15.30 0.85 8.12
N THR A 642 -14.49 0.70 9.16
CA THR A 642 -14.40 1.65 10.28
C THR A 642 -13.92 3.02 9.80
N PHE A 643 -12.90 3.05 8.95
CA PHE A 643 -12.39 4.27 8.34
C PHE A 643 -13.45 4.98 7.50
N MET A 644 -14.16 4.24 6.63
CA MET A 644 -15.19 4.81 5.76
C MET A 644 -16.30 5.50 6.55
N ILE A 645 -16.65 4.98 7.74
CA ILE A 645 -17.61 5.62 8.64
C ILE A 645 -17.02 6.89 9.27
N SER A 646 -15.83 6.80 9.87
CA SER A 646 -15.25 7.92 10.62
C SER A 646 -14.87 9.11 9.73
N HIS A 647 -14.56 8.84 8.46
CA HIS A 647 -14.20 9.83 7.45
C HIS A 647 -15.36 10.19 6.51
N ALA A 648 -16.56 9.65 6.74
CA ALA A 648 -17.72 9.94 5.89
C ALA A 648 -18.03 11.44 5.86
N ASN A 649 -18.03 12.02 4.67
CA ASN A 649 -18.22 13.47 4.44
C ASN A 649 -17.11 14.37 5.01
N LEU A 650 -15.97 13.81 5.41
CA LEU A 650 -14.77 14.56 5.74
C LEU A 650 -13.95 14.80 4.47
N PRO A 651 -13.59 16.04 4.11
CA PRO A 651 -12.74 16.29 2.94
C PRO A 651 -11.38 15.61 3.08
N ARG A 652 -10.89 14.96 2.01
CA ARG A 652 -9.62 14.21 1.96
C ARG A 652 -8.40 14.91 2.56
N ARG A 653 -8.27 16.24 2.37
CA ARG A 653 -7.13 17.01 2.91
C ARG A 653 -7.26 17.33 4.41
N SER A 654 -8.39 16.97 5.03
CA SER A 654 -8.54 17.06 6.49
C SER A 654 -7.74 15.95 7.16
N ARG A 655 -7.44 16.13 8.44
CA ARG A 655 -6.78 15.10 9.25
C ARG A 655 -7.65 14.71 10.41
N LEU A 656 -7.64 13.43 10.78
CA LEU A 656 -8.48 12.88 11.83
C LEU A 656 -7.69 11.91 12.71
N TRP A 657 -7.88 12.07 14.02
CA TRP A 657 -7.43 11.15 15.06
C TRP A 657 -8.63 10.78 15.91
N THR A 658 -8.88 9.49 16.06
CA THR A 658 -10.05 8.95 16.80
C THR A 658 -9.65 8.23 18.07
N PHE A 659 -8.35 8.11 18.36
CA PHE A 659 -7.82 7.45 19.54
C PHE A 659 -8.22 5.96 19.62
N GLY A 660 -8.06 5.26 18.50
CA GLY A 660 -8.50 3.88 18.32
C GLY A 660 -9.90 3.74 17.75
N ALA A 661 -10.36 2.49 17.63
CA ALA A 661 -11.69 2.12 17.14
C ALA A 661 -12.00 0.66 17.46
N GLY A 662 -13.29 0.30 17.51
CA GLY A 662 -13.71 -1.07 17.84
C GLY A 662 -13.21 -1.48 19.23
N GLU A 663 -12.38 -2.52 19.28
CA GLU A 663 -11.71 -2.98 20.52
C GLU A 663 -10.26 -2.46 20.66
N HIS A 664 -9.76 -1.74 19.64
CA HIS A 664 -8.39 -1.21 19.63
C HIS A 664 -8.32 0.17 20.28
N ALA A 665 -7.48 0.32 21.29
CA ALA A 665 -7.17 1.60 21.94
C ALA A 665 -5.81 2.13 21.43
N ASP A 666 -5.76 3.38 21.01
CA ASP A 666 -4.53 4.01 20.51
C ASP A 666 -4.45 5.47 20.95
N GLY A 667 -3.25 5.94 21.30
CA GLY A 667 -3.03 7.36 21.56
C GLY A 667 -2.87 8.18 20.29
N ASP A 668 -2.84 7.52 19.12
CA ASP A 668 -2.71 8.16 17.83
C ASP A 668 -1.41 8.98 17.69
N SER A 669 -0.40 8.57 18.44
CA SER A 669 0.88 9.28 18.64
C SER A 669 0.73 10.69 19.26
N TRP A 670 -0.45 11.04 19.79
CA TRP A 670 -0.62 12.20 20.66
C TRP A 670 -0.10 11.90 22.05
N LEU A 671 0.66 12.83 22.61
CA LEU A 671 1.36 12.65 23.88
C LEU A 671 0.88 13.67 24.93
N PRO A 672 0.41 13.22 26.11
CA PRO A 672 0.21 14.10 27.25
C PRO A 672 1.50 14.83 27.61
N SER A 673 1.40 16.11 27.97
CA SER A 673 2.56 16.93 28.36
C SER A 673 2.27 17.73 29.63
N GLY A 674 3.33 18.25 30.25
CA GLY A 674 3.25 18.97 31.52
C GLY A 674 2.76 18.06 32.66
N SER A 675 1.71 18.50 33.36
CA SER A 675 1.09 17.74 34.46
C SER A 675 0.00 16.76 34.01
N THR A 676 -0.13 16.53 32.70
CA THR A 676 -1.20 15.72 32.12
C THR A 676 -0.84 14.24 32.15
N GLN A 677 -1.77 13.41 32.58
CA GLN A 677 -1.70 11.95 32.48
C GLN A 677 -2.83 11.44 31.58
N GLY A 678 -2.56 10.38 30.83
CA GLY A 678 -3.47 9.83 29.86
C GLY A 678 -3.78 8.36 30.09
N GLN A 679 -5.05 7.98 29.92
CA GLN A 679 -5.52 6.60 29.86
C GLN A 679 -6.27 6.37 28.56
N LEU A 680 -5.89 5.34 27.83
CA LEU A 680 -6.47 5.00 26.53
C LEU A 680 -7.58 3.98 26.68
N ALA A 681 -8.64 4.17 25.91
CA ALA A 681 -9.69 3.20 25.64
C ALA A 681 -10.06 3.27 24.15
N PRO A 682 -10.71 2.25 23.58
CA PRO A 682 -11.07 2.30 22.17
C PRO A 682 -11.94 3.52 21.84
N GLY A 683 -11.45 4.35 20.91
CA GLY A 683 -12.13 5.57 20.48
C GLY A 683 -12.07 6.73 21.49
N LYS A 684 -11.26 6.63 22.56
CA LYS A 684 -11.27 7.57 23.68
C LYS A 684 -9.88 7.75 24.31
N PHE A 685 -9.54 9.01 24.58
CA PHE A 685 -8.39 9.39 25.37
C PHE A 685 -8.83 10.14 26.63
N THR A 686 -8.80 9.48 27.78
CA THR A 686 -9.10 10.08 29.08
C THR A 686 -7.86 10.79 29.61
N LEU A 687 -7.96 12.09 29.83
CA LEU A 687 -6.85 12.98 30.17
C LEU A 687 -7.11 13.68 31.51
N SER A 688 -6.26 13.38 32.47
CA SER A 688 -6.32 13.93 33.84
C SER A 688 -5.21 14.96 34.04
N THR A 689 -5.48 16.02 34.77
CA THR A 689 -4.48 17.02 35.18
C THR A 689 -4.63 17.34 36.67
N VAL A 690 -3.58 17.87 37.28
CA VAL A 690 -3.61 18.36 38.67
C VAL A 690 -4.66 19.48 38.79
N ARG A 691 -5.41 19.50 39.89
CA ARG A 691 -6.46 20.51 40.12
C ARG A 691 -5.88 21.92 39.99
N GLY A 692 -6.47 22.73 39.11
CA GLY A 692 -6.04 24.12 38.85
C GLY A 692 -4.87 24.26 37.88
N ALA A 693 -4.22 23.16 37.47
CA ALA A 693 -3.21 23.18 36.44
C ALA A 693 -3.85 23.14 35.03
N GLN A 694 -3.12 23.67 34.06
CA GLN A 694 -3.46 23.51 32.64
C GLN A 694 -3.17 22.07 32.21
N GLY A 695 -4.09 21.45 31.49
CA GLY A 695 -3.83 20.23 30.73
C GLY A 695 -3.28 20.55 29.36
N SER A 696 -2.40 19.69 28.85
CA SER A 696 -1.76 19.83 27.56
C SER A 696 -1.59 18.47 26.86
N LEU A 697 -1.91 18.43 25.57
CA LEU A 697 -1.76 17.28 24.70
C LEU A 697 -1.06 17.72 23.40
N GLU A 698 0.03 17.06 23.05
CA GLU A 698 0.83 17.42 21.89
C GLU A 698 0.65 16.40 20.76
N SER A 699 0.55 16.90 19.53
CA SER A 699 0.42 16.09 18.33
C SER A 699 1.66 15.22 18.09
N PRO A 700 1.56 14.23 17.17
CA PRO A 700 2.73 13.62 16.58
C PRO A 700 3.70 14.67 16.03
N ASP A 701 4.98 14.32 15.96
CA ASP A 701 5.99 15.18 15.33
C ASP A 701 5.86 15.21 13.81
N ASP A 702 6.43 16.25 13.19
CA ASP A 702 6.51 16.44 11.74
C ASP A 702 5.17 16.38 11.00
N ILE A 703 4.11 16.91 11.63
CA ILE A 703 2.80 17.01 11.01
C ILE A 703 2.78 18.08 9.91
N ALA A 704 3.75 19.00 9.86
CA ALA A 704 3.80 20.10 8.88
C ALA A 704 2.44 20.80 8.74
N PHE A 705 1.92 21.25 9.88
CA PHE A 705 0.64 21.92 9.94
C PHE A 705 0.79 23.36 9.44
N GLN A 706 0.04 23.73 8.41
CA GLN A 706 -0.01 25.08 7.89
C GLN A 706 -1.42 25.65 8.09
N PRO A 707 -1.62 26.71 8.90
CA PRO A 707 -2.95 27.24 9.20
C PRO A 707 -3.73 27.68 7.95
N ALA A 708 -3.06 28.11 6.87
CA ALA A 708 -3.72 28.47 5.62
C ALA A 708 -4.54 27.31 5.03
N SER A 709 -4.15 26.05 5.26
CA SER A 709 -4.77 24.85 4.71
C SER A 709 -6.04 24.41 5.43
N TYR A 710 -6.30 24.92 6.64
CA TYR A 710 -7.38 24.45 7.50
C TYR A 710 -8.32 25.59 7.91
N GLN A 711 -9.62 25.31 7.95
CA GLN A 711 -10.63 26.25 8.42
C GLN A 711 -10.61 26.32 9.95
N ALA A 712 -10.49 25.16 10.60
CA ALA A 712 -10.56 25.03 12.04
C ALA A 712 -9.92 23.73 12.53
N ILE A 713 -9.62 23.71 13.82
CA ILE A 713 -9.37 22.49 14.58
C ILE A 713 -10.69 22.13 15.29
N ILE A 714 -11.12 20.88 15.17
CA ILE A 714 -12.37 20.39 15.76
C ILE A 714 -12.04 19.33 16.79
N ILE A 715 -12.64 19.43 17.98
CA ILE A 715 -12.48 18.46 19.06
C ILE A 715 -13.83 17.92 19.52
N LYS A 716 -13.91 16.62 19.82
CA LYS A 716 -15.08 16.04 20.48
C LYS A 716 -14.73 15.62 21.89
N ILE A 717 -15.45 16.18 22.86
CA ILE A 717 -15.36 15.83 24.28
C ILE A 717 -16.69 15.16 24.67
N THR A 718 -16.65 14.03 25.38
CA THR A 718 -17.86 13.28 25.79
C THR A 718 -18.71 14.11 26.77
N GLU A 719 -18.08 14.75 27.75
CA GLU A 719 -18.71 15.59 28.78
C GLU A 719 -18.08 16.99 28.76
N PRO A 720 -18.48 17.89 27.83
CA PRO A 720 -17.83 19.18 27.65
C PRO A 720 -17.80 20.06 28.91
N GLU A 721 -18.74 19.89 29.82
CA GLU A 721 -18.81 20.57 31.12
C GLU A 721 -17.64 20.24 32.06
N THR A 722 -16.87 19.18 31.77
CA THR A 722 -15.61 18.87 32.46
C THR A 722 -14.46 19.82 32.10
N VAL A 723 -14.66 20.68 31.09
CA VAL A 723 -13.66 21.62 30.58
C VAL A 723 -14.25 23.04 30.57
N THR A 724 -13.49 24.03 31.05
CA THR A 724 -13.94 25.44 31.08
C THR A 724 -13.41 26.23 29.91
N GLU A 725 -12.14 26.04 29.55
CA GLU A 725 -11.43 26.79 28.53
C GLU A 725 -10.54 25.86 27.69
N VAL A 726 -10.33 26.20 26.42
CA VAL A 726 -9.42 25.50 25.51
C VAL A 726 -8.62 26.47 24.64
N GLY A 727 -7.42 26.09 24.23
CA GLY A 727 -6.55 26.86 23.35
C GLY A 727 -5.62 25.97 22.53
N VAL A 728 -4.97 26.56 21.52
CA VAL A 728 -4.05 25.84 20.62
C VAL A 728 -2.78 26.63 20.40
N GLU A 729 -1.64 25.94 20.51
CA GLU A 729 -0.32 26.45 20.17
C GLU A 729 0.30 25.63 19.03
N GLY A 730 1.16 26.26 18.24
CA GLY A 730 1.97 25.62 17.20
C GLY A 730 3.45 25.71 17.52
N GLN A 731 4.18 24.63 17.28
CA GLN A 731 5.63 24.60 17.43
C GLN A 731 6.31 24.94 16.10
N THR A 732 7.04 26.05 16.06
CA THR A 732 7.81 26.51 14.91
C THR A 732 9.01 25.58 14.63
N SER A 733 9.68 25.80 13.51
CA SER A 733 10.86 25.01 13.13
C SER A 733 12.04 25.11 14.12
N ASN A 734 12.18 26.25 14.81
CA ASN A 734 13.18 26.49 15.87
C ASN A 734 12.79 25.93 17.25
N GLY A 735 11.59 25.35 17.38
CA GLY A 735 11.11 24.71 18.61
C GLY A 735 10.28 25.61 19.53
N GLU A 736 10.09 26.89 19.20
CA GLU A 736 9.26 27.83 19.95
C GLU A 736 7.76 27.53 19.80
N TRP A 737 7.00 27.71 20.89
CA TRP A 737 5.55 27.56 20.88
C TRP A 737 4.88 28.92 20.74
N VAL A 738 4.04 29.07 19.73
CA VAL A 738 3.26 30.29 19.48
C VAL A 738 1.77 30.00 19.52
N THR A 739 0.97 30.96 20.02
CA THR A 739 -0.48 30.80 20.10
C THR A 739 -1.11 30.89 18.71
N LEU A 740 -1.88 29.87 18.34
CA LEU A 740 -2.69 29.83 17.11
C LEU A 740 -4.17 30.11 17.38
N VAL A 741 -4.67 29.60 18.50
CA VAL A 741 -6.01 29.88 19.02
C VAL A 741 -5.87 30.25 20.48
N ALA A 742 -6.20 31.50 20.81
CA ALA A 742 -6.16 31.97 22.19
C ALA A 742 -7.09 31.14 23.09
N THR A 743 -6.73 31.03 24.36
CA THR A 743 -7.53 30.32 25.35
C THR A 743 -8.93 30.93 25.42
N THR A 744 -9.94 30.12 25.12
CA THR A 744 -11.33 30.54 24.91
C THR A 744 -12.27 29.68 25.75
N GLU A 745 -13.24 30.31 26.40
CA GLU A 745 -14.31 29.62 27.14
C GLU A 745 -15.13 28.74 26.20
N LEU A 746 -15.46 27.52 26.62
CA LEU A 746 -16.22 26.57 25.79
C LEU A 746 -17.59 27.11 25.34
N SER A 747 -18.22 27.97 26.15
CA SER A 747 -19.50 28.60 25.83
C SER A 747 -19.43 29.54 24.63
N ARG A 748 -18.25 30.02 24.27
CA ARG A 748 -18.02 30.92 23.13
C ARG A 748 -17.68 30.18 21.84
N LEU A 749 -17.40 28.88 21.91
CA LEU A 749 -17.08 28.07 20.75
C LEU A 749 -18.34 27.59 20.03
N GLN A 750 -18.32 27.67 18.71
CA GLN A 750 -19.38 27.11 17.88
C GLN A 750 -19.43 25.58 18.04
N ARG A 751 -20.64 25.05 18.21
CA ARG A 751 -20.91 23.61 18.19
C ARG A 751 -21.37 23.18 16.80
N VAL A 752 -20.78 22.09 16.33
CA VAL A 752 -21.11 21.42 15.07
C VAL A 752 -21.35 19.93 15.37
N SER A 753 -21.93 19.18 14.45
CA SER A 753 -22.19 17.74 14.64
C SER A 753 -20.94 16.97 15.06
N ALA A 754 -19.80 17.34 14.48
CA ALA A 754 -18.51 16.72 14.75
C ALA A 754 -17.92 17.02 16.13
N GLY A 755 -18.28 18.15 16.77
CA GLY A 755 -17.67 18.60 18.02
C GLY A 755 -17.69 20.12 18.24
N LEU A 756 -16.71 20.61 19.01
CA LEU A 756 -16.43 22.02 19.23
C LEU A 756 -15.44 22.52 18.18
N MET A 757 -15.75 23.65 17.55
CA MET A 757 -14.94 24.24 16.48
C MET A 757 -14.04 25.36 17.04
N LEU A 758 -12.72 25.21 16.87
CA LEU A 758 -11.69 26.19 17.18
C LEU A 758 -11.22 26.85 15.87
N PRO A 759 -11.76 28.02 15.50
CA PRO A 759 -11.44 28.66 14.23
C PRO A 759 -9.99 29.16 14.20
N LEU A 760 -9.33 29.01 13.06
CA LEU A 760 -7.97 29.53 12.86
C LEU A 760 -8.05 30.97 12.34
N ALA A 761 -7.54 31.93 13.12
CA ALA A 761 -7.73 33.37 12.90
C ALA A 761 -6.85 33.99 11.79
N GLY A 762 -6.30 33.17 10.87
CA GLY A 762 -5.45 33.62 9.76
C GLY A 762 -4.05 34.13 10.15
N GLN A 763 -3.75 34.31 11.44
CA GLN A 763 -2.38 34.55 11.90
C GLN A 763 -1.49 33.34 11.57
N TYR A 764 -0.25 33.61 11.18
CA TYR A 764 0.72 32.58 10.77
C TYR A 764 0.23 31.69 9.61
N ALA A 765 -0.64 32.21 8.73
CA ALA A 765 -1.25 31.45 7.64
C ALA A 765 -0.24 30.60 6.86
N ASP A 766 0.91 31.19 6.50
CA ASP A 766 1.93 30.56 5.67
C ASP A 766 3.09 29.92 6.47
N THR A 767 2.97 29.88 7.80
CA THR A 767 3.98 29.24 8.65
C THR A 767 3.68 27.74 8.79
N GLU A 768 4.69 26.91 8.51
CA GLU A 768 4.63 25.48 8.78
C GLU A 768 5.04 25.20 10.24
N PHE A 769 4.16 24.51 10.96
CA PHE A 769 4.38 24.06 12.33
C PHE A 769 4.70 22.58 12.38
N LYS A 770 5.76 22.22 13.11
CA LYS A 770 6.18 20.83 13.31
C LYS A 770 5.17 20.04 14.15
N ARG A 771 4.60 20.70 15.17
CA ARG A 771 3.66 20.13 16.15
C ARG A 771 2.59 21.12 16.53
N ILE A 772 1.49 20.58 17.05
CA ILE A 772 0.39 21.35 17.63
C ILE A 772 0.21 20.89 19.07
N ARG A 773 0.01 21.84 20.00
CA ARG A 773 -0.35 21.57 21.38
C ARG A 773 -1.75 22.05 21.64
N PHE A 774 -2.60 21.14 22.06
CA PHE A 774 -3.93 21.42 22.56
C PHE A 774 -3.87 21.63 24.07
N ASN A 775 -4.37 22.77 24.54
CA ASN A 775 -4.38 23.17 25.94
C ASN A 775 -5.80 23.28 26.47
N TRP A 776 -6.05 22.90 27.72
CA TRP A 776 -7.35 23.07 28.37
C TRP A 776 -7.27 23.33 29.88
N LYS A 777 -8.37 23.83 30.45
CA LYS A 777 -8.57 23.90 31.91
C LYS A 777 -9.71 22.99 32.35
N ALA A 778 -9.46 22.16 33.35
CA ALA A 778 -10.44 21.21 33.88
C ALA A 778 -11.40 21.87 34.89
N ALA A 779 -12.68 21.55 34.79
CA ALA A 779 -13.70 21.93 35.77
C ALA A 779 -13.63 20.99 36.99
N GLY A 780 -13.27 21.53 38.15
CA GLY A 780 -13.32 20.79 39.43
C GLY A 780 -12.30 19.66 39.58
N GLY A 781 -11.35 19.50 38.65
CA GLY A 781 -10.36 18.40 38.64
C GLY A 781 -10.88 17.09 38.03
N LYS A 782 -12.03 17.13 37.33
CA LYS A 782 -12.51 15.97 36.55
C LYS A 782 -11.63 15.74 35.32
N PRO A 783 -11.43 14.48 34.90
CA PRO A 783 -10.71 14.19 33.66
C PRO A 783 -11.52 14.63 32.43
N MET A 784 -10.82 15.08 31.39
CA MET A 784 -11.39 15.29 30.06
C MET A 784 -11.39 13.97 29.29
N ILE A 785 -12.51 13.60 28.68
CA ILE A 785 -12.58 12.42 27.80
C ILE A 785 -12.68 12.92 26.36
N LEU A 786 -11.60 12.73 25.60
CA LEU A 786 -11.47 13.16 24.22
C LEU A 786 -11.77 12.00 23.27
N GLU A 787 -12.71 12.19 22.33
CA GLU A 787 -13.10 11.17 21.35
C GLU A 787 -12.45 11.38 19.97
N ARG A 788 -12.15 12.63 19.61
CA ARG A 788 -11.42 12.93 18.37
C ARG A 788 -10.79 14.31 18.36
N ILE A 789 -9.76 14.45 17.55
CA ILE A 789 -9.23 15.73 17.06
C ILE A 789 -9.26 15.67 15.53
N ALA A 790 -9.72 16.73 14.89
CA ALA A 790 -9.63 16.88 13.45
C ALA A 790 -9.08 18.24 13.05
N PHE A 791 -8.26 18.26 12.01
CA PHE A 791 -7.89 19.49 11.30
C PHE A 791 -8.75 19.55 10.05
N TYR A 792 -9.78 20.40 10.06
CA TYR A 792 -10.79 20.45 9.00
C TYR A 792 -10.32 21.36 7.86
N ALA A 793 -10.20 20.80 6.66
CA ALA A 793 -9.65 21.51 5.50
C ALA A 793 -10.57 22.63 4.97
N LYS A 794 -9.97 23.66 4.36
CA LYS A 794 -10.71 24.74 3.69
C LYS A 794 -11.33 24.35 2.34
#